data_AF-A0A4Q2UM10-F1
#
_entry.id   AF-A0A4Q2UM10-F1
#
_cell.length_a   1.000
_cell.length_b   1.000
_cell.length_c   1.000
_cell.angle_alpha   90.00
_cell.angle_beta   90.00
_cell.angle_gamma   90.00
#
_symmetry.space_group_name_H-M   'P 1'
#
loop_
_entity.id
_entity.type
_entity.pdbx_description
1 polymer ?
#
loop_
_entity_poly.entity_id
_entity_poly.type
_entity_poly.pdbx_seq_one_letter_code
_entity_poly.pdbx_strand_id
1 'polypeptide(L)'
;MKLSIDTIIVIKDRNNVEKISVILKSTNPICIDEINIWRCSLNGKFSLLAAKQIDNKTNTLTISSDNDKIFYNSIAIDIPKGCGLTTDTLNIKIGSNTYVYPLRYITVNWYKKKYLDKTLYLAPTEEFKVKSSFPYFRKIINWSGDYQLYTKLIDSSRSIILLLSVFALFFIKNNYVRYDSKAIPPYAYYLLWTLCIIWTIVRTPFHLNELKSGLDPSWITALNWSSNLDYKWGKDIIFTYGPMYWLVKPSVILTPDHISRYFVITLIIYSIVVSFIYKFILLNHKHSAFSSRQITITISILLLFNFELLDYINMCILILLSSLIDKINKLTIIKVISACFLLAIASLVKFSYVAIAISLFILIPVISSRKKFLYSTIYILSYVIFLTGLWLVNDQSITDIYSYIIRGLDIASGYSEAMATPFWDYNTSFFSNLIDLFFLITSISILLIYAWIAYRTFSNNTLRKNLLLCAPLVFLSFKEGFVRFDGGHLVLFYSQLLLVTIFVYYIHISTEYRSSVSNKLVGIAILCLIVVTPYSSFNSNHILLPLRTDKLDEVLKQNKDFIKNNFPISQQTKKIFDQKSRVDIMPWDISTLYAYNANWKPRPVFQSYTVYTEGLSTLNTKWYSSKYAPQYIIYQYKSIDNRYPLYDEPELNLMLLSRYQPVENHNNNYLLLKLQERPLIQNYIELPVKKYTLNSKLSVVSYKGTYTVCSVDAHQTLAGKILNFFYKIPPLSITMFDSLGRPYGEHRLVRKTANENLIISSYVNNLNTYRDLFSHNTPNKISYFKINGNPLFYDPEINIKMVFIKMYNKN
;
A
#
# COMPACT_ATOMS: atom_id res chain seq x y z
N MET A 1 -31.52 23.30 -6.48
CA MET A 1 -31.21 21.89 -6.80
C MET A 1 -32.34 21.35 -7.67
N LYS A 2 -32.15 21.19 -8.99
CA LYS A 2 -32.98 20.29 -9.81
C LYS A 2 -32.11 19.06 -10.03
N LEU A 3 -32.36 17.99 -9.28
CA LEU A 3 -31.71 16.70 -9.51
C LEU A 3 -32.46 16.00 -10.65
N SER A 4 -31.83 15.87 -11.81
CA SER A 4 -32.28 14.98 -12.88
C SER A 4 -31.75 13.58 -12.57
N ILE A 5 -32.62 12.70 -12.11
CA ILE A 5 -32.27 11.33 -11.75
C ILE A 5 -32.75 10.45 -12.89
N ASP A 6 -31.86 10.00 -13.78
CA ASP A 6 -32.28 9.26 -14.96
C ASP A 6 -32.84 7.87 -14.61
N THR A 7 -32.34 7.16 -13.57
CA THR A 7 -32.94 5.88 -13.16
C THR A 7 -32.75 5.51 -11.68
N ILE A 8 -33.77 4.97 -10.99
CA ILE A 8 -33.70 4.48 -9.58
C ILE A 8 -33.86 2.95 -9.52
N ILE A 9 -32.97 2.24 -8.82
CA ILE A 9 -33.02 0.77 -8.64
C ILE A 9 -33.32 0.37 -7.19
N VAL A 10 -34.35 -0.47 -6.97
CA VAL A 10 -34.75 -1.00 -5.65
C VAL A 10 -34.62 -2.53 -5.63
N ILE A 11 -33.99 -3.11 -4.60
CA ILE A 11 -33.76 -4.57 -4.46
C ILE A 11 -34.41 -5.08 -3.15
N LYS A 12 -35.22 -6.14 -3.21
CA LYS A 12 -35.84 -6.80 -2.02
C LYS A 12 -35.10 -8.09 -1.66
N ASP A 13 -34.98 -8.38 -0.37
CA ASP A 13 -34.50 -9.68 0.13
C ASP A 13 -35.48 -10.82 -0.24
N ARG A 14 -34.93 -11.97 -0.64
CA ARG A 14 -35.50 -12.92 -1.62
C ARG A 14 -36.69 -13.77 -1.18
N ASN A 15 -37.28 -13.56 0.00
CA ASN A 15 -38.12 -14.59 0.63
C ASN A 15 -39.60 -14.28 0.84
N ASN A 16 -40.15 -13.10 0.48
CA ASN A 16 -41.60 -12.85 0.61
C ASN A 16 -42.21 -12.10 -0.59
N VAL A 17 -43.27 -12.69 -1.17
CA VAL A 17 -44.04 -12.17 -2.31
C VAL A 17 -45.10 -11.18 -1.80
N GLU A 18 -44.92 -9.89 -2.09
CA GLU A 18 -45.88 -8.85 -1.70
C GLU A 18 -46.02 -7.79 -2.79
N LYS A 19 -47.19 -7.15 -2.86
CA LYS A 19 -47.45 -6.01 -3.76
C LYS A 19 -46.48 -4.87 -3.45
N ILE A 20 -45.88 -4.30 -4.49
CA ILE A 20 -45.00 -3.14 -4.39
C ILE A 20 -45.77 -1.92 -4.89
N SER A 21 -45.86 -0.91 -4.05
CA SER A 21 -46.38 0.42 -4.39
C SER A 21 -45.26 1.43 -4.19
N VAL A 22 -44.81 2.06 -5.29
CA VAL A 22 -43.86 3.17 -5.19
C VAL A 22 -44.65 4.46 -4.99
N ILE A 23 -44.31 5.22 -3.96
CA ILE A 23 -44.95 6.50 -3.65
C ILE A 23 -43.91 7.61 -3.71
N LEU A 24 -43.98 8.45 -4.75
CA LEU A 24 -43.18 9.67 -4.83
C LEU A 24 -43.99 10.83 -4.25
N LYS A 25 -43.53 11.46 -3.17
CA LYS A 25 -44.14 12.66 -2.57
C LYS A 25 -43.27 13.87 -2.85
N SER A 26 -43.79 14.89 -3.54
CA SER A 26 -43.08 16.17 -3.73
C SER A 26 -43.83 17.33 -3.09
N THR A 27 -43.06 18.34 -2.66
CA THR A 27 -43.59 19.62 -2.17
C THR A 27 -44.05 20.54 -3.32
N ASN A 28 -43.63 20.26 -4.55
CA ASN A 28 -44.06 20.97 -5.77
C ASN A 28 -44.88 20.04 -6.69
N PRO A 29 -45.71 20.57 -7.60
CA PRO A 29 -46.39 19.79 -8.63
C PRO A 29 -45.39 18.96 -9.45
N ILE A 30 -45.62 17.64 -9.47
CA ILE A 30 -44.78 16.69 -10.21
C ILE A 30 -45.17 16.80 -11.70
N CYS A 31 -44.48 17.63 -12.47
CA CYS A 31 -44.57 17.60 -13.94
C CYS A 31 -43.72 16.44 -14.44
N ILE A 32 -44.31 15.26 -14.54
CA ILE A 32 -43.69 14.12 -15.20
C ILE A 32 -44.74 13.56 -16.17
N ASP A 33 -44.45 13.59 -17.46
CA ASP A 33 -45.41 13.17 -18.49
C ASP A 33 -45.52 11.64 -18.57
N GLU A 34 -44.41 10.94 -18.27
CA GLU A 34 -44.34 9.49 -18.35
C GLU A 34 -43.27 8.94 -17.39
N ILE A 35 -43.61 7.93 -16.59
CA ILE A 35 -42.66 7.15 -15.78
C ILE A 35 -42.73 5.71 -16.22
N ASN A 36 -41.58 5.20 -16.67
CA ASN A 36 -41.43 3.81 -17.09
C ASN A 36 -40.83 2.99 -15.96
N ILE A 37 -41.58 1.97 -15.52
CA ILE A 37 -41.05 0.99 -14.58
C ILE A 37 -40.63 -0.25 -15.35
N TRP A 38 -39.36 -0.63 -15.20
CA TRP A 38 -38.79 -1.81 -15.83
C TRP A 38 -38.56 -2.92 -14.79
N ARG A 39 -38.96 -4.16 -15.11
CA ARG A 39 -38.51 -5.33 -14.36
C ARG A 39 -37.14 -5.78 -14.86
N CYS A 40 -36.28 -6.28 -13.97
CA CYS A 40 -35.12 -7.06 -14.35
C CYS A 40 -35.33 -8.53 -13.94
N SER A 41 -35.41 -9.43 -14.92
CA SER A 41 -35.49 -10.87 -14.68
C SER A 41 -34.16 -11.45 -14.19
N LEU A 42 -34.17 -12.65 -13.61
CA LEU A 42 -32.98 -13.40 -13.18
C LEU A 42 -31.92 -13.59 -14.29
N ASN A 43 -32.34 -13.51 -15.55
CA ASN A 43 -31.46 -13.65 -16.73
C ASN A 43 -31.05 -12.28 -17.33
N GLY A 44 -31.31 -11.17 -16.63
CA GLY A 44 -30.97 -9.82 -17.10
C GLY A 44 -31.86 -9.28 -18.22
N LYS A 45 -32.95 -9.98 -18.60
CA LYS A 45 -33.95 -9.42 -19.53
C LYS A 45 -34.81 -8.38 -18.83
N PHE A 46 -34.89 -7.19 -19.44
CA PHE A 46 -35.75 -6.11 -19.02
C PHE A 46 -37.09 -6.15 -19.74
N SER A 47 -38.19 -5.88 -19.04
CA SER A 47 -39.47 -5.60 -19.70
C SER A 47 -40.27 -4.55 -18.93
N LEU A 48 -41.00 -3.74 -19.67
CA LEU A 48 -41.86 -2.69 -19.13
C LEU A 48 -42.99 -3.33 -18.29
N LEU A 49 -43.14 -2.89 -17.05
CA LEU A 49 -44.18 -3.35 -16.13
C LEU A 49 -45.41 -2.46 -16.15
N ALA A 50 -45.19 -1.15 -16.24
CA ALA A 50 -46.24 -0.15 -16.30
C ALA A 50 -45.68 1.12 -16.94
N ALA A 51 -46.47 1.72 -17.82
CA ALA A 51 -46.38 3.12 -18.23
C ALA A 51 -47.72 3.75 -17.82
N LYS A 52 -47.71 4.79 -17.00
CA LYS A 52 -48.92 5.51 -16.58
C LYS A 52 -48.75 6.99 -16.90
N GLN A 53 -49.72 7.56 -17.61
CA GLN A 53 -49.92 9.01 -17.66
C GLN A 53 -50.39 9.49 -16.26
N ILE A 54 -49.83 10.60 -15.82
CA ILE A 54 -49.92 11.06 -14.42
C ILE A 54 -51.04 12.09 -14.27
N ASP A 55 -51.84 11.97 -13.20
CA ASP A 55 -52.79 12.99 -12.78
C ASP A 55 -52.07 14.05 -11.93
N ASN A 56 -51.98 15.28 -12.45
CA ASN A 56 -51.20 16.39 -11.89
C ASN A 56 -51.78 16.99 -10.59
N LYS A 57 -52.86 16.43 -10.02
CA LYS A 57 -53.59 17.06 -8.90
C LYS A 57 -53.13 16.66 -7.49
N THR A 58 -52.42 15.54 -7.30
CA THR A 58 -52.24 14.95 -5.95
C THR A 58 -50.82 15.04 -5.36
N ASN A 59 -49.84 15.63 -6.05
CA ASN A 59 -48.41 15.67 -5.66
C ASN A 59 -47.82 14.32 -5.20
N THR A 60 -48.52 13.23 -5.51
CA THR A 60 -48.26 11.86 -5.07
C THR A 60 -48.43 10.93 -6.24
N LEU A 61 -47.32 10.34 -6.69
CA LEU A 61 -47.38 9.30 -7.71
C LEU A 61 -47.45 7.95 -7.01
N THR A 62 -48.55 7.22 -7.20
CA THR A 62 -48.68 5.83 -6.72
C THR A 62 -48.73 4.89 -7.92
N ILE A 63 -47.73 4.01 -8.03
CA ILE A 63 -47.71 2.97 -9.06
C ILE A 63 -47.87 1.61 -8.39
N SER A 64 -48.96 0.91 -8.70
CA SER A 64 -49.25 -0.46 -8.29
C SER A 64 -49.07 -1.39 -9.49
N SER A 65 -48.47 -2.58 -9.30
CA SER A 65 -48.54 -3.62 -10.34
C SER A 65 -49.87 -4.38 -10.20
N ASP A 66 -50.73 -4.33 -11.20
CA ASP A 66 -52.08 -4.92 -11.16
C ASP A 66 -52.09 -6.46 -11.29
N ASN A 67 -50.94 -7.10 -11.54
CA ASN A 67 -50.88 -8.54 -11.67
C ASN A 67 -50.44 -9.22 -10.36
N ASP A 68 -51.38 -9.89 -9.71
CA ASP A 68 -51.26 -10.61 -8.42
C ASP A 68 -50.27 -11.80 -8.40
N LYS A 69 -49.48 -12.02 -9.46
CA LYS A 69 -48.60 -13.20 -9.59
C LYS A 69 -47.25 -12.92 -10.27
N ILE A 70 -46.55 -11.83 -9.92
CA ILE A 70 -45.26 -11.54 -10.55
C ILE A 70 -44.15 -11.28 -9.52
N PHE A 71 -43.05 -12.02 -9.69
CA PHE A 71 -41.84 -12.01 -8.86
C PHE A 71 -40.86 -10.91 -9.32
N TYR A 72 -40.27 -10.14 -8.40
CA TYR A 72 -39.32 -9.07 -8.70
C TYR A 72 -38.03 -9.20 -7.89
N ASN A 73 -36.86 -9.16 -8.55
CA ASN A 73 -35.54 -9.10 -7.89
C ASN A 73 -35.04 -7.65 -7.78
N SER A 74 -35.32 -6.83 -8.79
CA SER A 74 -35.07 -5.38 -8.77
C SER A 74 -36.06 -4.63 -9.66
N ILE A 75 -36.29 -3.36 -9.34
CA ILE A 75 -37.17 -2.45 -10.09
C ILE A 75 -36.35 -1.25 -10.53
N ALA A 76 -36.40 -0.88 -11.82
CA ALA A 76 -35.79 0.34 -12.35
C ALA A 76 -36.88 1.36 -12.72
N ILE A 77 -36.72 2.62 -12.31
CA ILE A 77 -37.67 3.72 -12.57
C ILE A 77 -36.97 4.76 -13.43
N ASP A 78 -37.42 4.96 -14.67
CA ASP A 78 -36.87 5.94 -15.62
C ASP A 78 -37.57 7.29 -15.49
N ILE A 79 -36.82 8.39 -15.43
CA ILE A 79 -37.37 9.74 -15.24
C ILE A 79 -36.92 10.65 -16.39
N PRO A 80 -37.83 11.37 -17.07
CA PRO A 80 -37.48 12.23 -18.19
C PRO A 80 -36.46 13.33 -17.82
N LYS A 81 -35.51 13.57 -18.72
CA LYS A 81 -34.51 14.64 -18.59
C LYS A 81 -35.19 16.01 -18.47
N GLY A 82 -34.85 16.75 -17.42
CA GLY A 82 -35.38 18.10 -17.15
C GLY A 82 -36.44 18.16 -16.05
N CYS A 83 -37.00 17.02 -15.65
CA CYS A 83 -37.87 16.89 -14.48
C CYS A 83 -37.02 16.87 -13.21
N GLY A 84 -36.99 17.99 -12.49
CA GLY A 84 -36.32 18.05 -11.19
C GLY A 84 -37.23 17.45 -10.12
N LEU A 85 -36.86 16.28 -9.56
CA LEU A 85 -37.51 15.80 -8.35
C LEU A 85 -37.04 16.66 -7.17
N THR A 86 -37.92 17.52 -6.65
CA THR A 86 -37.74 18.20 -5.37
C THR A 86 -38.44 17.39 -4.29
N THR A 87 -37.89 16.23 -3.95
CA THR A 87 -38.35 15.44 -2.80
C THR A 87 -37.18 15.22 -1.85
N ASP A 88 -37.44 15.25 -0.54
CA ASP A 88 -36.40 14.96 0.46
C ASP A 88 -36.24 13.45 0.70
N THR A 89 -37.27 12.68 0.36
CA THR A 89 -37.37 11.24 0.58
C THR A 89 -38.06 10.51 -0.58
N LEU A 90 -37.68 9.25 -0.77
CA LEU A 90 -38.31 8.27 -1.64
C LEU A 90 -38.97 7.20 -0.76
N ASN A 91 -40.30 7.06 -0.86
CA ASN A 91 -41.05 6.09 -0.07
C ASN A 91 -41.44 4.89 -0.94
N ILE A 92 -40.95 3.72 -0.57
CA ILE A 92 -41.26 2.47 -1.26
C ILE A 92 -42.08 1.61 -0.29
N LYS A 93 -43.34 1.36 -0.64
CA LYS A 93 -44.21 0.49 0.13
C LYS A 93 -44.15 -0.92 -0.47
N ILE A 94 -43.89 -1.91 0.36
CA ILE A 94 -43.83 -3.32 -0.01
C ILE A 94 -44.69 -4.09 0.99
N GLY A 95 -45.83 -4.63 0.53
CA GLY A 95 -46.83 -5.23 1.41
C GLY A 95 -47.36 -4.22 2.43
N SER A 96 -47.26 -4.56 3.72
CA SER A 96 -47.61 -3.67 4.83
C SER A 96 -46.47 -2.71 5.23
N ASN A 97 -45.24 -2.96 4.78
CA ASN A 97 -44.07 -2.20 5.20
C ASN A 97 -43.78 -1.00 4.30
N THR A 98 -43.36 0.12 4.89
CA THR A 98 -42.96 1.33 4.15
C THR A 98 -41.50 1.63 4.42
N TYR A 99 -40.68 1.67 3.37
CA TYR A 99 -39.26 2.00 3.42
C TYR A 99 -39.06 3.44 2.94
N VAL A 100 -38.41 4.26 3.75
CA VAL A 100 -38.17 5.68 3.49
C VAL A 100 -36.68 5.88 3.23
N TYR A 101 -36.32 6.27 2.01
CA TYR A 101 -34.95 6.50 1.59
C TYR A 101 -34.70 8.01 1.42
N PRO A 102 -33.84 8.64 2.23
CA PRO A 102 -33.41 10.00 1.96
C PRO A 102 -32.54 10.02 0.70
N LEU A 103 -32.87 10.89 -0.26
CA LEU A 103 -32.21 10.93 -1.57
C LEU A 103 -30.68 11.14 -1.50
N ARG A 104 -30.17 11.74 -0.41
CA ARG A 104 -28.73 11.89 -0.15
C ARG A 104 -27.96 10.57 0.07
N TYR A 105 -28.64 9.47 0.37
CA TYR A 105 -28.04 8.13 0.49
C TYR A 105 -28.16 7.30 -0.80
N ILE A 106 -28.83 7.85 -1.82
CA ILE A 106 -28.90 7.25 -3.16
C ILE A 106 -27.70 7.80 -3.94
N THR A 107 -26.69 6.95 -4.16
CA THR A 107 -25.47 7.30 -4.87
C THR A 107 -25.72 7.47 -6.36
N VAL A 108 -25.47 8.67 -6.90
CA VAL A 108 -25.56 8.98 -8.33
C VAL A 108 -24.14 9.02 -8.92
N ASN A 109 -23.49 7.85 -9.05
CA ASN A 109 -22.23 7.74 -9.76
C ASN A 109 -22.41 6.66 -10.84
N TRP A 110 -22.39 7.06 -12.11
CA TRP A 110 -22.63 6.16 -13.22
C TRP A 110 -21.37 5.98 -14.06
N TYR A 111 -21.10 4.77 -14.53
CA TYR A 111 -20.14 4.54 -15.62
C TYR A 111 -20.87 4.05 -16.89
N LYS A 112 -20.38 4.50 -18.05
CA LYS A 112 -20.95 4.23 -19.38
C LYS A 112 -20.44 2.89 -19.92
N LYS A 113 -21.32 1.95 -20.23
CA LYS A 113 -20.96 0.70 -20.95
C LYS A 113 -21.94 0.47 -22.11
N LYS A 114 -21.42 0.30 -23.34
CA LYS A 114 -22.23 -0.07 -24.52
C LYS A 114 -22.48 -1.57 -24.47
N TYR A 115 -23.74 -1.98 -24.60
CA TYR A 115 -24.12 -3.39 -24.73
C TYR A 115 -25.28 -3.49 -25.73
N LEU A 116 -25.10 -4.28 -26.80
CA LEU A 116 -26.13 -4.61 -27.80
C LEU A 116 -27.02 -3.40 -28.18
N ASP A 117 -26.40 -2.45 -28.88
CA ASP A 117 -27.01 -1.25 -29.47
C ASP A 117 -27.72 -0.25 -28.54
N LYS A 118 -27.62 -0.42 -27.22
CA LYS A 118 -28.10 0.59 -26.24
C LYS A 118 -27.00 1.04 -25.27
N THR A 119 -27.11 2.29 -24.83
CA THR A 119 -26.19 2.92 -23.87
C THR A 119 -26.76 2.73 -22.46
N LEU A 120 -26.02 2.03 -21.60
CA LEU A 120 -26.41 1.81 -20.21
C LEU A 120 -25.59 2.70 -19.26
N TYR A 121 -26.27 3.14 -18.21
CA TYR A 121 -25.68 3.72 -17.02
C TYR A 121 -25.85 2.66 -15.91
N LEU A 122 -24.78 2.29 -15.19
CA LEU A 122 -24.85 1.44 -13.98
C LEU A 122 -24.22 2.13 -12.77
N ALA A 123 -24.82 1.96 -11.59
CA ALA A 123 -24.28 2.39 -10.30
C ALA A 123 -22.98 1.62 -9.95
N PRO A 124 -22.08 2.18 -9.12
CA PRO A 124 -20.77 1.61 -8.89
C PRO A 124 -20.82 0.75 -7.63
N THR A 125 -21.58 -0.34 -7.66
CA THR A 125 -21.43 -1.48 -6.75
C THR A 125 -22.10 -2.70 -7.36
N GLU A 126 -21.34 -3.79 -7.42
CA GLU A 126 -21.71 -5.15 -7.81
C GLU A 126 -21.97 -5.41 -9.31
N GLU A 127 -20.96 -6.01 -9.94
CA GLU A 127 -21.10 -6.76 -11.19
C GLU A 127 -22.28 -7.74 -11.10
N PHE A 128 -23.15 -7.71 -12.11
CA PHE A 128 -24.23 -8.67 -12.30
C PHE A 128 -23.67 -10.10 -12.37
N LYS A 129 -23.80 -10.87 -11.28
CA LYS A 129 -23.47 -12.31 -11.24
C LYS A 129 -24.71 -13.14 -11.61
N VAL A 130 -24.61 -13.92 -12.69
CA VAL A 130 -25.46 -15.10 -12.95
C VAL A 130 -25.23 -16.11 -11.82
N LYS A 131 -26.30 -16.68 -11.23
CA LYS A 131 -26.18 -17.60 -10.09
C LYS A 131 -26.62 -19.03 -10.46
N SER A 132 -25.71 -19.98 -10.25
CA SER A 132 -25.98 -21.42 -10.13
C SER A 132 -26.57 -21.78 -8.75
N SER A 133 -26.93 -23.05 -8.59
CA SER A 133 -28.09 -23.58 -7.85
C SER A 133 -27.98 -23.77 -6.32
N PHE A 134 -27.01 -23.22 -5.59
CA PHE A 134 -26.80 -23.60 -4.16
C PHE A 134 -26.90 -22.41 -3.17
N PRO A 135 -28.00 -22.28 -2.38
CA PRO A 135 -28.26 -21.09 -1.55
C PRO A 135 -27.63 -21.09 -0.15
N TYR A 136 -27.44 -22.26 0.49
CA TYR A 136 -27.06 -22.34 1.91
C TYR A 136 -25.60 -21.95 2.18
N PHE A 137 -24.70 -22.09 1.19
CA PHE A 137 -23.28 -21.77 1.33
C PHE A 137 -22.96 -20.27 1.42
N ARG A 138 -23.89 -19.36 1.07
CA ARG A 138 -23.61 -17.92 0.96
C ARG A 138 -23.80 -17.11 2.25
N LYS A 139 -24.50 -17.62 3.27
CA LYS A 139 -24.55 -16.93 4.58
C LYS A 139 -23.21 -17.03 5.34
N ILE A 140 -22.40 -18.03 5.00
CA ILE A 140 -21.07 -18.27 5.59
C ILE A 140 -19.97 -17.62 4.74
N ILE A 141 -20.19 -17.46 3.43
CA ILE A 141 -19.20 -16.96 2.47
C ILE A 141 -19.78 -15.73 1.75
N ASN A 142 -19.36 -14.53 2.17
CA ASN A 142 -19.66 -13.28 1.47
C ASN A 142 -18.78 -13.17 0.22
N TRP A 143 -19.15 -13.97 -0.80
CA TRP A 143 -18.41 -14.28 -2.03
C TRP A 143 -18.50 -13.14 -3.07
N SER A 144 -18.32 -11.88 -2.64
CA SER A 144 -18.27 -10.69 -3.49
C SER A 144 -16.83 -10.20 -3.71
N GLY A 145 -15.96 -10.29 -2.69
CA GLY A 145 -14.54 -9.91 -2.80
C GLY A 145 -13.66 -10.88 -3.58
N ASP A 146 -14.10 -12.12 -3.74
CA ASP A 146 -13.24 -13.20 -4.24
C ASP A 146 -13.27 -13.39 -5.76
N TYR A 147 -13.97 -12.59 -6.57
CA TYR A 147 -13.84 -12.78 -8.03
C TYR A 147 -12.40 -12.50 -8.49
N GLN A 148 -11.75 -11.46 -7.94
CA GLN A 148 -10.32 -11.21 -8.17
C GLN A 148 -9.41 -12.30 -7.56
N LEU A 149 -9.77 -12.85 -6.40
CA LEU A 149 -9.03 -13.95 -5.76
C LEU A 149 -9.16 -15.24 -6.58
N TYR A 150 -10.36 -15.54 -7.06
CA TYR A 150 -10.71 -16.71 -7.86
C TYR A 150 -10.13 -16.59 -9.27
N THR A 151 -10.16 -15.41 -9.91
CA THR A 151 -9.44 -15.18 -11.18
C THR A 151 -7.93 -15.20 -10.97
N LYS A 152 -7.38 -14.70 -9.86
CA LYS A 152 -5.93 -14.87 -9.55
C LYS A 152 -5.57 -16.34 -9.30
N LEU A 153 -6.40 -17.09 -8.60
CA LEU A 153 -6.22 -18.53 -8.34
C LEU A 153 -6.40 -19.36 -9.64
N ILE A 154 -7.31 -18.98 -10.53
CA ILE A 154 -7.53 -19.66 -11.81
C ILE A 154 -6.50 -19.24 -12.88
N ASP A 155 -6.07 -17.98 -12.96
CA ASP A 155 -4.93 -17.57 -13.79
C ASP A 155 -3.63 -18.25 -13.33
N SER A 156 -3.52 -18.56 -12.03
CA SER A 156 -2.42 -19.37 -11.48
C SER A 156 -2.51 -20.86 -11.81
N SER A 157 -3.52 -21.34 -12.55
CA SER A 157 -3.64 -22.73 -12.99
C SER A 157 -2.41 -23.21 -13.79
N ARG A 158 -1.76 -22.32 -14.56
CA ARG A 158 -0.48 -22.62 -15.22
C ARG A 158 0.64 -22.88 -14.22
N SER A 159 0.64 -22.15 -13.10
CA SER A 159 1.63 -22.26 -12.04
C SER A 159 1.37 -23.45 -11.12
N ILE A 160 0.09 -23.83 -10.92
CA ILE A 160 -0.33 -25.05 -10.22
C ILE A 160 0.05 -26.29 -11.04
N ILE A 161 -0.09 -26.25 -12.37
CA ILE A 161 0.37 -27.32 -13.26
C ILE A 161 1.91 -27.42 -13.26
N LEU A 162 2.62 -26.28 -13.22
CA LEU A 162 4.09 -26.25 -13.04
C LEU A 162 4.50 -26.83 -11.68
N LEU A 163 3.79 -26.48 -10.61
CA LEU A 163 3.97 -27.06 -9.27
C LEU A 163 3.70 -28.56 -9.30
N LEU A 164 2.57 -29.01 -9.83
CA LEU A 164 2.19 -30.43 -9.92
C LEU A 164 3.17 -31.24 -10.77
N SER A 165 3.77 -30.65 -11.81
CA SER A 165 4.79 -31.30 -12.62
C SER A 165 6.16 -31.36 -11.93
N VAL A 166 6.54 -30.32 -11.17
CA VAL A 166 7.70 -30.37 -10.26
C VAL A 166 7.46 -31.36 -9.10
N PHE A 167 6.24 -31.45 -8.58
CA PHE A 167 5.80 -32.39 -7.54
C PHE A 167 5.78 -33.84 -8.05
N ALA A 168 5.28 -34.08 -9.26
CA ALA A 168 5.33 -35.38 -9.93
C ALA A 168 6.79 -35.82 -10.09
N LEU A 169 7.69 -34.91 -10.49
CA LEU A 169 9.13 -35.17 -10.52
C LEU A 169 9.73 -35.42 -9.13
N PHE A 170 9.19 -34.83 -8.05
CA PHE A 170 9.63 -35.04 -6.67
C PHE A 170 9.22 -36.42 -6.13
N PHE A 171 7.96 -36.82 -6.32
CA PHE A 171 7.37 -38.03 -5.75
C PHE A 171 7.58 -39.30 -6.57
N ILE A 172 7.54 -39.23 -7.91
CA ILE A 172 7.64 -40.42 -8.77
C ILE A 172 8.99 -41.15 -8.58
N LYS A 173 10.01 -40.49 -8.02
CA LYS A 173 11.33 -41.10 -7.81
C LYS A 173 11.72 -41.44 -6.37
N ASN A 174 11.03 -40.93 -5.34
CA ASN A 174 11.37 -41.27 -3.94
C ASN A 174 10.95 -42.69 -3.55
N ASN A 175 9.98 -43.29 -4.26
CA ASN A 175 9.61 -44.70 -4.06
C ASN A 175 10.46 -45.70 -4.89
N TYR A 176 11.39 -45.22 -5.72
CA TYR A 176 12.24 -46.04 -6.59
C TYR A 176 13.75 -45.90 -6.28
N VAL A 177 14.13 -45.51 -5.06
CA VAL A 177 15.54 -45.36 -4.63
C VAL A 177 16.18 -46.71 -4.28
N ARG A 178 16.10 -47.66 -5.20
CA ARG A 178 16.91 -48.89 -5.20
C ARG A 178 17.66 -49.16 -6.52
N TYR A 179 17.65 -48.19 -7.45
CA TYR A 179 18.46 -48.29 -8.67
C TYR A 179 19.69 -47.39 -8.59
N ASP A 180 20.85 -48.02 -8.78
CA ASP A 180 22.15 -47.40 -9.07
C ASP A 180 21.97 -46.25 -10.06
N SER A 181 22.03 -45.02 -9.55
CA SER A 181 21.96 -43.83 -10.39
C SER A 181 23.37 -43.27 -10.53
N LYS A 182 23.99 -43.55 -11.68
CA LYS A 182 25.15 -42.79 -12.15
C LYS A 182 24.84 -41.31 -11.98
N ALA A 183 25.73 -40.59 -11.30
CA ALA A 183 25.59 -39.15 -11.09
C ALA A 183 25.30 -38.45 -12.42
N ILE A 184 24.40 -37.47 -12.43
CA ILE A 184 24.17 -36.64 -13.62
C ILE A 184 25.54 -36.11 -14.07
N PRO A 185 25.88 -36.17 -15.37
CA PRO A 185 27.21 -35.80 -15.82
C PRO A 185 27.53 -34.33 -15.53
N PRO A 186 28.80 -33.99 -15.21
CA PRO A 186 29.23 -32.62 -14.91
C PRO A 186 28.74 -31.58 -15.92
N TYR A 187 28.74 -31.91 -17.22
CA TYR A 187 28.33 -31.04 -18.32
C TYR A 187 26.85 -30.63 -18.26
N ALA A 188 25.96 -31.49 -17.77
CA ALA A 188 24.53 -31.16 -17.68
C ALA A 188 24.28 -30.10 -16.59
N TYR A 189 25.09 -30.08 -15.51
CA TYR A 189 25.04 -28.97 -14.55
C TYR A 189 25.56 -27.69 -15.14
N TYR A 190 26.68 -27.71 -15.87
CA TYR A 190 27.22 -26.51 -16.52
C TYR A 190 26.23 -25.94 -17.55
N LEU A 191 25.54 -26.79 -18.31
CA LEU A 191 24.51 -26.37 -19.26
C LEU A 191 23.30 -25.77 -18.56
N LEU A 192 22.74 -26.46 -17.55
CA LEU A 192 21.68 -25.90 -16.71
C LEU A 192 22.13 -24.56 -16.14
N TRP A 193 23.30 -24.50 -15.51
CA TRP A 193 23.89 -23.27 -14.97
C TRP A 193 23.99 -22.13 -15.99
N THR A 194 24.43 -22.44 -17.21
CA THR A 194 24.55 -21.44 -18.27
C THR A 194 23.18 -20.94 -18.68
N LEU A 195 22.18 -21.83 -18.84
CA LEU A 195 20.80 -21.45 -19.09
C LEU A 195 20.18 -20.65 -17.94
N CYS A 196 20.57 -20.97 -16.70
CA CYS A 196 20.13 -20.28 -15.47
C CYS A 196 20.70 -18.85 -15.40
N ILE A 197 22.00 -18.71 -15.67
CA ILE A 197 22.67 -17.42 -15.78
C ILE A 197 22.02 -16.61 -16.89
N ILE A 198 21.87 -17.18 -18.10
CA ILE A 198 21.24 -16.50 -19.23
C ILE A 198 19.81 -16.06 -18.88
N TRP A 199 19.00 -16.95 -18.29
CA TRP A 199 17.62 -16.62 -17.91
C TRP A 199 17.54 -15.51 -16.85
N THR A 200 18.43 -15.54 -15.85
CA THR A 200 18.50 -14.49 -14.83
C THR A 200 18.96 -13.16 -15.42
N ILE A 201 20.02 -13.19 -16.23
CA ILE A 201 20.57 -12.03 -16.93
C ILE A 201 19.55 -11.42 -17.89
N VAL A 202 18.72 -12.24 -18.55
CA VAL A 202 17.67 -11.75 -19.44
C VAL A 202 16.50 -11.17 -18.64
N ARG A 203 16.16 -11.69 -17.46
CA ARG A 203 14.93 -11.29 -16.74
C ARG A 203 15.07 -10.01 -15.92
N THR A 204 16.12 -9.88 -15.13
CA THR A 204 16.15 -8.92 -14.01
C THR A 204 16.75 -7.55 -14.31
N PRO A 205 17.84 -7.38 -15.09
CA PRO A 205 18.40 -6.05 -15.37
C PRO A 205 17.61 -5.25 -16.42
N PHE A 206 16.49 -5.79 -16.92
CA PHE A 206 15.73 -5.15 -18.01
C PHE A 206 14.29 -4.75 -17.65
N HIS A 207 13.87 -4.89 -16.39
CA HIS A 207 12.52 -4.48 -15.99
C HIS A 207 12.49 -3.00 -15.56
N LEU A 208 11.96 -2.13 -16.42
CA LEU A 208 11.70 -0.73 -16.10
C LEU A 208 10.24 -0.51 -15.70
N ASN A 209 10.02 0.20 -14.60
CA ASN A 209 8.67 0.59 -14.17
C ASN A 209 8.11 1.64 -15.13
N GLU A 210 6.92 1.36 -15.64
CA GLU A 210 6.15 2.29 -16.46
C GLU A 210 5.65 3.50 -15.66
N LEU A 211 5.49 4.61 -16.36
CA LEU A 211 4.85 5.79 -15.80
C LEU A 211 3.34 5.53 -15.74
N LYS A 212 2.77 5.45 -14.53
CA LYS A 212 1.35 5.19 -14.29
C LYS A 212 0.76 6.19 -13.29
N SER A 213 -0.57 6.31 -13.26
CA SER A 213 -1.32 7.08 -12.26
C SER A 213 -1.58 6.24 -11.00
N GLY A 214 -1.73 6.90 -9.84
CA GLY A 214 -2.11 6.25 -8.58
C GLY A 214 -1.07 6.43 -7.47
N LEU A 215 -1.35 5.83 -6.30
CA LEU A 215 -0.55 5.95 -5.09
C LEU A 215 0.90 5.46 -5.31
N ASP A 216 1.06 4.17 -5.62
CA ASP A 216 2.39 3.56 -5.76
C ASP A 216 3.20 4.07 -6.96
N PRO A 217 2.61 4.17 -8.17
CA PRO A 217 3.32 4.73 -9.32
C PRO A 217 3.84 6.14 -9.09
N SER A 218 3.17 6.94 -8.25
CA SER A 218 3.56 8.33 -8.06
C SER A 218 4.78 8.49 -7.16
N TRP A 219 4.97 7.66 -6.12
CA TRP A 219 6.23 7.70 -5.38
C TRP A 219 7.39 7.12 -6.20
N ILE A 220 7.15 6.10 -7.03
CA ILE A 220 8.16 5.59 -7.97
C ILE A 220 8.59 6.72 -8.93
N THR A 221 7.62 7.46 -9.48
CA THR A 221 7.89 8.61 -10.34
C THR A 221 8.65 9.70 -9.60
N ALA A 222 8.23 10.06 -8.38
CA ALA A 222 8.83 11.11 -7.59
C ALA A 222 10.32 10.85 -7.34
N LEU A 223 10.68 9.63 -6.93
CA LEU A 223 12.07 9.27 -6.65
C LEU A 223 12.91 9.24 -7.95
N ASN A 224 12.37 8.72 -9.07
CA ASN A 224 13.07 8.66 -10.37
C ASN A 224 13.25 10.03 -10.99
N TRP A 225 12.25 10.91 -10.82
CA TRP A 225 12.35 12.29 -11.27
C TRP A 225 13.33 13.09 -10.40
N SER A 226 13.39 12.82 -9.10
CA SER A 226 14.28 13.52 -8.17
C SER A 226 15.77 13.29 -8.49
N SER A 227 16.13 12.08 -8.92
CA SER A 227 17.48 11.77 -9.41
C SER A 227 17.90 12.60 -10.63
N ASN A 228 16.94 13.11 -11.42
CA ASN A 228 17.20 13.97 -12.58
C ASN A 228 17.17 15.49 -12.23
N LEU A 229 16.77 15.86 -11.01
CA LEU A 229 16.57 17.25 -10.56
C LEU A 229 17.59 17.69 -9.48
N ASP A 230 18.65 16.91 -9.26
CA ASP A 230 19.71 17.13 -8.27
C ASP A 230 19.24 17.29 -6.81
N TYR A 231 18.06 16.78 -6.48
CA TYR A 231 17.52 16.83 -5.12
C TYR A 231 18.35 16.02 -4.13
N LYS A 232 18.47 16.54 -2.90
CA LYS A 232 19.24 15.91 -1.82
C LYS A 232 18.35 15.07 -0.89
N TRP A 233 18.70 13.80 -0.73
CA TRP A 233 18.02 12.89 0.19
C TRP A 233 18.21 13.32 1.64
N GLY A 234 17.14 13.28 2.42
CA GLY A 234 17.12 13.74 3.81
C GLY A 234 16.85 15.24 3.98
N LYS A 235 16.89 16.04 2.90
CA LYS A 235 16.54 17.47 2.90
C LYS A 235 15.38 17.79 1.98
N ASP A 236 15.57 17.56 0.68
CA ASP A 236 14.58 17.86 -0.37
C ASP A 236 13.62 16.69 -0.57
N ILE A 237 14.10 15.46 -0.36
CA ILE A 237 13.34 14.22 -0.54
C ILE A 237 13.53 13.34 0.70
N ILE A 238 12.41 13.01 1.35
CA ILE A 238 12.35 12.17 2.54
C ILE A 238 11.31 11.07 2.30
N PHE A 239 11.78 9.83 2.22
CA PHE A 239 10.95 8.65 1.98
C PHE A 239 11.61 7.39 2.57
N THR A 240 10.91 6.25 2.56
CA THR A 240 11.44 4.97 3.07
C THR A 240 12.63 4.44 2.27
N TYR A 241 12.75 4.86 1.00
CA TYR A 241 13.82 4.51 0.09
C TYR A 241 14.88 5.63 -0.01
N GLY A 242 16.15 5.23 -0.14
CA GLY A 242 17.30 6.13 -0.22
C GLY A 242 17.75 6.45 -1.66
N PRO A 243 18.90 7.10 -1.86
CA PRO A 243 19.35 7.58 -3.17
C PRO A 243 19.64 6.47 -4.19
N MET A 244 19.87 5.23 -3.76
CA MET A 244 20.14 4.09 -4.66
C MET A 244 18.90 3.26 -4.99
N TYR A 245 17.70 3.73 -4.63
CA TYR A 245 16.45 2.97 -4.82
C TYR A 245 16.15 2.58 -6.27
N TRP A 246 16.70 3.31 -7.24
CA TRP A 246 16.60 3.01 -8.68
C TRP A 246 17.20 1.64 -9.04
N LEU A 247 17.99 1.02 -8.17
CA LEU A 247 18.42 -0.38 -8.31
C LEU A 247 17.28 -1.40 -8.13
N VAL A 248 16.21 -1.05 -7.41
CA VAL A 248 15.07 -1.93 -7.16
C VAL A 248 13.84 -1.50 -7.95
N LYS A 249 13.61 -0.20 -8.09
CA LYS A 249 12.46 0.36 -8.84
C LYS A 249 12.91 1.39 -9.90
N PRO A 250 13.75 1.00 -10.88
CA PRO A 250 14.10 1.88 -11.99
C PRO A 250 12.84 2.17 -12.81
N SER A 251 12.75 3.35 -13.43
CA SER A 251 11.61 3.71 -14.28
C SER A 251 12.05 4.14 -15.67
N VAL A 252 11.12 4.04 -16.63
CA VAL A 252 11.28 4.55 -18.01
C VAL A 252 11.58 6.05 -18.09
N ILE A 253 11.45 6.80 -16.99
CA ILE A 253 11.74 8.24 -16.93
C ILE A 253 13.19 8.57 -16.58
N LEU A 254 14.00 7.58 -16.22
CA LEU A 254 15.43 7.78 -15.95
C LEU A 254 16.17 8.19 -17.22
N THR A 255 17.30 8.90 -17.05
CA THR A 255 18.16 9.21 -18.20
C THR A 255 18.80 7.94 -18.76
N PRO A 256 19.18 7.92 -20.06
CA PRO A 256 19.87 6.78 -20.65
C PRO A 256 21.14 6.35 -19.90
N ASP A 257 21.86 7.31 -19.32
CA ASP A 257 23.03 7.04 -18.45
C ASP A 257 22.64 6.30 -17.16
N HIS A 258 21.60 6.74 -16.45
CA HIS A 258 21.12 6.04 -15.25
C HIS A 258 20.62 4.62 -15.58
N ILE A 259 19.91 4.45 -16.71
CA ILE A 259 19.47 3.13 -17.18
C ILE A 259 20.69 2.22 -17.47
N SER A 260 21.74 2.77 -18.10
CA SER A 260 22.97 2.03 -18.40
C SER A 260 23.71 1.62 -17.12
N ARG A 261 23.84 2.53 -16.15
CA ARG A 261 24.41 2.25 -14.82
C ARG A 261 23.60 1.18 -14.08
N TYR A 262 22.27 1.30 -14.08
CA TYR A 262 21.36 0.29 -13.55
C TYR A 262 21.59 -1.07 -14.18
N PHE A 263 21.65 -1.14 -15.51
CA PHE A 263 21.87 -2.38 -16.23
C PHE A 263 23.19 -3.05 -15.81
N VAL A 264 24.30 -2.31 -15.87
CA VAL A 264 25.64 -2.82 -15.56
C VAL A 264 25.76 -3.24 -14.09
N ILE A 265 25.32 -2.40 -13.15
CA ILE A 265 25.43 -2.69 -11.71
C ILE A 265 24.57 -3.89 -11.35
N THR A 266 23.33 -3.95 -11.85
CA THR A 266 22.44 -5.07 -11.62
C THR A 266 23.06 -6.35 -12.20
N LEU A 267 23.56 -6.32 -13.43
CA LEU A 267 24.23 -7.46 -14.05
C LEU A 267 25.42 -7.97 -13.22
N ILE A 268 26.25 -7.05 -12.71
CA ILE A 268 27.40 -7.37 -11.85
C ILE A 268 26.92 -8.01 -10.55
N ILE A 269 25.97 -7.38 -9.84
CA ILE A 269 25.46 -7.90 -8.56
C ILE A 269 24.85 -9.28 -8.77
N TYR A 270 24.01 -9.46 -9.79
CA TYR A 270 23.43 -10.76 -10.11
C TYR A 270 24.48 -11.81 -10.44
N SER A 271 25.47 -11.47 -11.26
CA SER A 271 26.57 -12.39 -11.62
C SER A 271 27.36 -12.81 -10.38
N ILE A 272 27.63 -11.88 -9.47
CA ILE A 272 28.26 -12.13 -8.18
C ILE A 272 27.39 -13.07 -7.34
N VAL A 273 26.10 -12.77 -7.22
CA VAL A 273 25.16 -13.54 -6.39
C VAL A 273 25.06 -14.97 -6.87
N VAL A 274 24.81 -15.12 -8.16
CA VAL A 274 24.67 -16.41 -8.83
C VAL A 274 25.98 -17.18 -8.64
N SER A 275 27.15 -16.59 -8.91
CA SER A 275 28.45 -17.24 -8.67
C SER A 275 28.68 -17.68 -7.21
N PHE A 276 28.27 -16.89 -6.23
CA PHE A 276 28.38 -17.25 -4.81
C PHE A 276 27.44 -18.38 -4.43
N ILE A 277 26.19 -18.34 -4.90
CA ILE A 277 25.21 -19.41 -4.70
C ILE A 277 25.74 -20.71 -5.32
N TYR A 278 26.29 -20.65 -6.54
CA TYR A 278 26.91 -21.81 -7.19
C TYR A 278 27.98 -22.45 -6.33
N LYS A 279 28.94 -21.63 -5.90
CA LYS A 279 30.11 -22.07 -5.16
C LYS A 279 29.70 -22.60 -3.80
N PHE A 280 28.76 -21.94 -3.12
CA PHE A 280 28.23 -22.40 -1.84
C PHE A 280 27.56 -23.77 -1.98
N ILE A 281 26.78 -23.97 -3.04
CA ILE A 281 26.12 -25.22 -3.33
C ILE A 281 27.14 -26.34 -3.66
N LEU A 282 28.13 -26.08 -4.52
CA LEU A 282 29.13 -27.07 -4.91
C LEU A 282 30.05 -27.48 -3.76
N LEU A 283 30.52 -26.53 -2.96
CA LEU A 283 31.51 -26.80 -1.91
C LEU A 283 30.91 -27.56 -0.72
N ASN A 284 29.61 -27.44 -0.48
CA ASN A 284 28.95 -28.06 0.67
C ASN A 284 28.33 -29.43 0.35
N HIS A 285 28.49 -29.94 -0.88
CA HIS A 285 27.93 -31.23 -1.27
C HIS A 285 28.91 -32.16 -1.97
N LYS A 286 28.98 -33.40 -1.48
CA LYS A 286 29.60 -34.52 -2.20
C LYS A 286 28.80 -34.82 -3.47
N HIS A 287 29.47 -35.16 -4.57
CA HIS A 287 28.89 -35.46 -5.89
C HIS A 287 28.04 -36.77 -5.91
N SER A 288 27.01 -36.87 -5.07
CA SER A 288 26.04 -37.95 -5.14
C SER A 288 24.86 -37.56 -6.05
N ALA A 289 24.19 -38.55 -6.64
CA ALA A 289 22.98 -38.31 -7.43
C ALA A 289 21.87 -37.61 -6.60
N PHE A 290 21.86 -37.78 -5.27
CA PHE A 290 20.87 -37.14 -4.40
C PHE A 290 21.14 -35.64 -4.20
N SER A 291 22.39 -35.24 -3.94
CA SER A 291 22.74 -33.82 -3.80
C SER A 291 22.52 -33.07 -5.10
N SER A 292 22.87 -33.69 -6.23
CA SER A 292 22.66 -33.10 -7.56
C SER A 292 21.22 -32.70 -7.88
N ARG A 293 20.26 -33.51 -7.42
CA ARG A 293 18.83 -33.28 -7.63
C ARG A 293 18.33 -32.11 -6.79
N GLN A 294 18.75 -32.02 -5.54
CA GLN A 294 18.40 -30.91 -4.65
C GLN A 294 18.92 -29.58 -5.19
N ILE A 295 20.16 -29.58 -5.68
CA ILE A 295 20.82 -28.45 -6.31
C ILE A 295 20.02 -27.97 -7.52
N THR A 296 19.63 -28.88 -8.40
CA THR A 296 18.86 -28.56 -9.60
C THR A 296 17.49 -27.97 -9.25
N ILE A 297 16.80 -28.49 -8.23
CA ILE A 297 15.51 -27.99 -7.77
C ILE A 297 15.65 -26.58 -7.16
N THR A 298 16.63 -26.36 -6.30
CA THR A 298 16.89 -25.04 -5.71
C THR A 298 17.20 -24.01 -6.79
N ILE A 299 18.05 -24.35 -7.74
CA ILE A 299 18.38 -23.48 -8.87
C ILE A 299 17.11 -23.18 -9.67
N SER A 300 16.28 -24.18 -9.96
CA SER A 300 15.00 -23.98 -10.66
C SER A 300 14.08 -23.01 -9.90
N ILE A 301 13.99 -23.14 -8.57
CA ILE A 301 13.23 -22.20 -7.72
C ILE A 301 13.80 -20.78 -7.81
N LEU A 302 15.12 -20.61 -7.73
CA LEU A 302 15.76 -19.28 -7.80
C LEU A 302 15.54 -18.57 -9.16
N LEU A 303 15.19 -19.31 -10.21
CA LEU A 303 15.05 -18.82 -11.59
C LEU A 303 13.61 -18.63 -12.05
N LEU A 304 12.74 -19.54 -11.62
CA LEU A 304 11.33 -19.49 -11.99
C LEU A 304 10.62 -18.36 -11.24
N PHE A 305 11.07 -18.02 -10.04
CA PHE A 305 10.46 -17.00 -9.19
C PHE A 305 11.02 -15.60 -9.44
N ASN A 306 10.17 -14.58 -9.27
CA ASN A 306 10.53 -13.18 -9.43
C ASN A 306 10.99 -12.62 -8.07
N PHE A 307 12.26 -12.79 -7.74
CA PHE A 307 12.86 -12.16 -6.57
C PHE A 307 13.30 -10.73 -6.90
N GLU A 308 13.19 -9.81 -5.95
CA GLU A 308 13.73 -8.47 -6.12
C GLU A 308 15.26 -8.49 -5.95
N LEU A 309 15.99 -7.52 -6.51
CA LEU A 309 17.46 -7.44 -6.36
C LEU A 309 17.90 -7.52 -4.88
N LEU A 310 17.10 -6.97 -3.97
CA LEU A 310 17.37 -6.95 -2.54
C LEU A 310 17.36 -8.35 -1.93
N ASP A 311 16.47 -9.24 -2.40
CA ASP A 311 16.43 -10.65 -2.00
C ASP A 311 17.75 -11.37 -2.35
N TYR A 312 18.30 -11.09 -3.53
CA TYR A 312 19.58 -11.62 -3.98
C TYR A 312 20.77 -11.08 -3.17
N ILE A 313 20.76 -9.78 -2.89
CA ILE A 313 21.74 -9.13 -2.01
C ILE A 313 21.73 -9.78 -0.63
N ASN A 314 20.54 -10.03 -0.07
CA ASN A 314 20.36 -10.68 1.22
C ASN A 314 20.96 -12.07 1.26
N MET A 315 20.70 -12.88 0.23
CA MET A 315 21.30 -14.21 0.12
C MET A 315 22.83 -14.16 0.06
N CYS A 316 23.41 -13.20 -0.67
CA CYS A 316 24.86 -13.01 -0.68
C CYS A 316 25.42 -12.66 0.68
N ILE A 317 24.80 -11.73 1.38
CA ILE A 317 25.23 -11.30 2.71
C ILE A 317 25.20 -12.51 3.65
N LEU A 318 24.13 -13.31 3.64
CA LEU A 318 24.03 -14.53 4.45
C LEU A 318 25.13 -15.54 4.10
N ILE A 319 25.36 -15.83 2.82
CA ILE A 319 26.41 -16.76 2.38
C ILE A 319 27.81 -16.27 2.80
N LEU A 320 28.12 -14.99 2.57
CA LEU A 320 29.41 -14.41 2.92
C LEU A 320 29.66 -14.46 4.43
N LEU A 321 28.68 -14.03 5.23
CA LEU A 321 28.77 -14.00 6.69
C LEU A 321 28.78 -15.41 7.31
N SER A 322 28.03 -16.37 6.73
CA SER A 322 28.03 -17.76 7.19
C SER A 322 29.42 -18.39 7.19
N SER A 323 30.21 -18.07 6.17
CA SER A 323 31.55 -18.61 6.00
C SER A 323 32.58 -18.04 6.98
N LEU A 324 32.20 -17.05 7.79
CA LEU A 324 33.01 -16.47 8.86
C LEU A 324 32.89 -17.24 10.19
N ILE A 325 31.88 -18.11 10.31
CA ILE A 325 31.56 -18.79 11.57
C ILE A 325 32.63 -19.84 11.93
N ASP A 326 33.08 -20.64 10.96
CA ASP A 326 33.86 -21.85 11.24
C ASP A 326 35.38 -21.70 11.08
N LYS A 327 35.88 -20.97 10.06
CA LYS A 327 37.33 -20.82 9.81
C LYS A 327 37.71 -19.42 9.33
N ILE A 328 38.76 -18.87 9.95
CA ILE A 328 39.36 -17.58 9.55
C ILE A 328 40.55 -17.88 8.62
N ASN A 329 40.55 -17.32 7.42
CA ASN A 329 41.67 -17.36 6.48
C ASN A 329 41.91 -15.96 5.87
N LYS A 330 42.96 -15.80 5.06
CA LYS A 330 43.26 -14.50 4.41
C LYS A 330 42.06 -13.95 3.60
N LEU A 331 41.21 -14.82 3.06
CA LEU A 331 40.01 -14.45 2.31
C LEU A 331 38.85 -13.96 3.21
N THR A 332 38.91 -14.17 4.53
CA THR A 332 37.87 -13.73 5.48
C THR A 332 37.67 -12.22 5.41
N ILE A 333 38.73 -11.42 5.37
CA ILE A 333 38.66 -9.96 5.30
C ILE A 333 37.94 -9.53 4.01
N ILE A 334 38.29 -10.12 2.87
CA ILE A 334 37.66 -9.82 1.57
C ILE A 334 36.16 -10.10 1.61
N LYS A 335 35.74 -11.21 2.23
CA LYS A 335 34.32 -11.56 2.38
C LYS A 335 33.57 -10.59 3.29
N VAL A 336 34.19 -10.19 4.40
CA VAL A 336 33.65 -9.18 5.33
C VAL A 336 33.43 -7.85 4.59
N ILE A 337 34.47 -7.38 3.89
CA ILE A 337 34.42 -6.16 3.07
C ILE A 337 33.33 -6.26 2.00
N SER A 338 33.24 -7.40 1.30
CA SER A 338 32.21 -7.62 0.27
C SER A 338 30.79 -7.60 0.86
N ALA A 339 30.59 -8.22 2.04
CA ALA A 339 29.30 -8.19 2.72
C ALA A 339 28.94 -6.76 3.18
N CYS A 340 29.91 -5.99 3.70
CA CYS A 340 29.71 -4.58 4.04
C CYS A 340 29.31 -3.74 2.83
N PHE A 341 29.95 -3.96 1.68
CA PHE A 341 29.64 -3.24 0.45
C PHE A 341 28.20 -3.50 0.01
N LEU A 342 27.79 -4.77 -0.05
CA LEU A 342 26.42 -5.17 -0.39
C LEU A 342 25.39 -4.62 0.62
N LEU A 343 25.73 -4.63 1.90
CA LEU A 343 24.86 -4.10 2.95
C LEU A 343 24.76 -2.57 2.90
N ALA A 344 25.83 -1.87 2.53
CA ALA A 344 25.80 -0.42 2.29
C ALA A 344 24.91 -0.07 1.09
N ILE A 345 24.98 -0.85 -0.01
CA ILE A 345 24.03 -0.73 -1.13
C ILE A 345 22.60 -0.92 -0.62
N ALA A 346 22.32 -1.99 0.11
CA ALA A 346 20.99 -2.29 0.63
C ALA A 346 20.46 -1.16 1.55
N SER A 347 21.30 -0.60 2.40
CA SER A 347 20.98 0.55 3.26
C SER A 347 20.64 1.83 2.49
N LEU A 348 21.33 2.10 1.39
CA LEU A 348 21.04 3.25 0.51
C LEU A 348 19.89 3.01 -0.46
N VAL A 349 19.53 1.74 -0.69
CA VAL A 349 18.28 1.39 -1.35
C VAL A 349 17.10 1.64 -0.40
N LYS A 350 17.12 1.05 0.79
CA LYS A 350 16.02 1.12 1.77
C LYS A 350 16.56 1.26 3.19
N PHE A 351 16.11 2.29 3.91
CA PHE A 351 16.69 2.65 5.21
C PHE A 351 16.58 1.57 6.29
N SER A 352 15.59 0.66 6.19
CA SER A 352 15.44 -0.47 7.13
C SER A 352 16.67 -1.39 7.17
N TYR A 353 17.49 -1.40 6.13
CA TYR A 353 18.74 -2.18 6.07
C TYR A 353 19.85 -1.62 6.97
N VAL A 354 19.75 -0.35 7.38
CA VAL A 354 20.62 0.21 8.43
C VAL A 354 20.37 -0.51 9.75
N ALA A 355 19.11 -0.81 10.07
CA ALA A 355 18.78 -1.59 11.27
C ALA A 355 19.27 -3.05 11.17
N ILE A 356 19.23 -3.65 9.98
CA ILE A 356 19.85 -4.97 9.72
C ILE A 356 21.35 -4.90 9.97
N ALA A 357 22.02 -3.88 9.43
CA ALA A 357 23.46 -3.70 9.59
C ALA A 357 23.86 -3.57 11.06
N ILE A 358 23.16 -2.72 11.82
CA ILE A 358 23.37 -2.58 13.27
C ILE A 358 23.13 -3.90 14.01
N SER A 359 22.05 -4.61 13.69
CA SER A 359 21.76 -5.91 14.31
C SER A 359 22.89 -6.92 14.04
N LEU A 360 23.40 -6.95 12.80
CA LEU A 360 24.53 -7.81 12.44
C LEU A 360 25.84 -7.35 13.11
N PHE A 361 26.07 -6.05 13.28
CA PHE A 361 27.23 -5.52 14.04
C PHE A 361 27.25 -6.05 15.47
N ILE A 362 26.08 -6.17 16.10
CA ILE A 362 25.95 -6.67 17.48
C ILE A 362 26.07 -8.21 17.50
N LEU A 363 25.42 -8.90 16.57
CA LEU A 363 25.37 -10.37 16.56
C LEU A 363 26.68 -11.04 16.18
N ILE A 364 27.42 -10.48 15.20
CA ILE A 364 28.66 -11.09 14.71
C ILE A 364 29.68 -11.32 15.83
N PRO A 365 30.03 -10.34 16.69
CA PRO A 365 30.96 -10.56 17.81
C PRO A 365 30.49 -11.63 18.79
N VAL A 366 29.19 -11.69 19.11
CA VAL A 366 28.60 -12.66 20.06
C VAL A 366 28.68 -14.09 19.52
N ILE A 367 28.43 -14.24 18.22
CA ILE A 367 28.43 -15.53 17.51
C ILE A 367 29.86 -16.03 17.23
N SER A 368 30.84 -15.15 17.37
CA SER A 368 32.24 -15.30 16.97
C SER A 368 33.17 -15.52 18.18
N SER A 369 34.25 -16.30 18.03
CA SER A 369 35.27 -16.50 19.08
C SER A 369 36.10 -15.23 19.39
N ARG A 370 36.71 -15.15 20.59
CA ARG A 370 37.37 -13.91 21.12
C ARG A 370 38.41 -13.23 20.21
N LYS A 371 39.07 -13.94 19.28
CA LYS A 371 39.98 -13.33 18.28
C LYS A 371 39.25 -12.52 17.19
N LYS A 372 37.91 -12.42 17.23
CA LYS A 372 37.08 -11.87 16.15
C LYS A 372 36.53 -10.46 16.41
N PHE A 373 36.80 -9.85 17.57
CA PHE A 373 36.47 -8.44 17.82
C PHE A 373 37.16 -7.49 16.82
N LEU A 374 38.40 -7.80 16.41
CA LEU A 374 39.10 -7.04 15.37
C LEU A 374 38.34 -7.02 14.03
N TYR A 375 37.70 -8.13 13.65
CA TYR A 375 36.87 -8.18 12.44
C TYR A 375 35.58 -7.40 12.59
N SER A 376 35.04 -7.26 13.80
CA SER A 376 33.91 -6.37 14.07
C SER A 376 34.27 -4.92 13.79
N THR A 377 35.47 -4.48 14.19
CA THR A 377 35.98 -3.14 13.85
C THR A 377 36.16 -2.97 12.34
N ILE A 378 36.78 -3.93 11.65
CA ILE A 378 36.93 -3.90 10.18
C ILE A 378 35.56 -3.84 9.50
N TYR A 379 34.59 -4.61 9.99
CA TYR A 379 33.23 -4.66 9.45
C TYR A 379 32.50 -3.32 9.61
N ILE A 380 32.59 -2.67 10.79
CA ILE A 380 32.01 -1.34 11.01
C ILE A 380 32.70 -0.29 10.13
N LEU A 381 34.03 -0.23 10.13
CA LEU A 381 34.78 0.74 9.33
C LEU A 381 34.51 0.56 7.83
N SER A 382 34.52 -0.68 7.34
CA SER A 382 34.23 -0.98 5.93
C SER A 382 32.82 -0.56 5.55
N TYR A 383 31.82 -0.85 6.39
CA TYR A 383 30.45 -0.42 6.13
C TYR A 383 30.32 1.11 6.09
N VAL A 384 30.91 1.84 7.06
CA VAL A 384 30.87 3.30 7.08
C VAL A 384 31.58 3.90 5.86
N ILE A 385 32.74 3.36 5.47
CA ILE A 385 33.48 3.79 4.28
C ILE A 385 32.66 3.55 3.02
N PHE A 386 32.07 2.36 2.85
CA PHE A 386 31.25 2.08 1.67
C PHE A 386 29.95 2.88 1.64
N LEU A 387 29.27 3.03 2.77
CA LEU A 387 28.06 3.84 2.86
C LEU A 387 28.35 5.30 2.47
N THR A 388 29.43 5.87 3.00
CA THR A 388 29.84 7.25 2.71
C THR A 388 30.34 7.39 1.26
N GLY A 389 31.12 6.43 0.76
CA GLY A 389 31.62 6.45 -0.62
C GLY A 389 30.46 6.35 -1.63
N LEU A 390 29.54 5.41 -1.43
CA LEU A 390 28.35 5.27 -2.27
C LEU A 390 27.42 6.48 -2.16
N TRP A 391 27.29 7.10 -0.97
CA TRP A 391 26.56 8.35 -0.78
C TRP A 391 27.11 9.48 -1.66
N LEU A 392 28.44 9.68 -1.64
CA LEU A 392 29.11 10.70 -2.45
C LEU A 392 29.02 10.41 -3.95
N VAL A 393 29.08 9.14 -4.37
CA VAL A 393 28.92 8.73 -5.78
C VAL A 393 27.51 9.01 -6.32
N ASN A 394 26.50 9.15 -5.46
CA ASN A 394 25.14 9.56 -5.84
C ASN A 394 24.94 11.08 -5.71
N ASP A 395 26.03 11.86 -5.81
CA ASP A 395 26.06 13.32 -5.76
C ASP A 395 25.40 13.91 -4.50
N GLN A 396 25.41 13.16 -3.40
CA GLN A 396 24.87 13.62 -2.12
C GLN A 396 25.96 14.28 -1.28
N SER A 397 25.63 15.40 -0.62
CA SER A 397 26.60 16.10 0.25
C SER A 397 26.84 15.33 1.55
N ILE A 398 28.07 15.31 2.04
CA ILE A 398 28.41 14.67 3.32
C ILE A 398 27.65 15.29 4.51
N THR A 399 27.32 16.59 4.42
CA THR A 399 26.53 17.32 5.42
C THR A 399 25.11 16.78 5.56
N ASP A 400 24.62 16.10 4.54
CA ASP A 400 23.22 15.67 4.43
C ASP A 400 23.02 14.27 5.01
N ILE A 401 24.10 13.52 5.28
CA ILE A 401 24.05 12.19 5.94
C ILE A 401 23.35 12.29 7.29
N TYR A 402 23.65 13.34 8.09
CA TYR A 402 23.00 13.54 9.37
C TYR A 402 21.48 13.71 9.21
N SER A 403 21.07 14.55 8.25
CA SER A 403 19.65 14.74 7.95
C SER A 403 19.02 13.44 7.46
N TYR A 404 19.67 12.70 6.55
CA TYR A 404 19.19 11.41 6.06
C TYR A 404 18.96 10.39 7.19
N ILE A 405 19.91 10.26 8.13
CA ILE A 405 19.79 9.33 9.25
C ILE A 405 18.65 9.74 10.19
N ILE A 406 18.59 11.01 10.60
CA ILE A 406 17.56 11.48 11.53
C ILE A 406 16.17 11.36 10.90
N ARG A 407 16.00 11.75 9.63
CA ARG A 407 14.73 11.64 8.92
C ARG A 407 14.33 10.19 8.64
N GLY A 408 15.29 9.31 8.36
CA GLY A 408 15.07 7.88 8.24
C GLY A 408 14.59 7.26 9.56
N LEU A 409 15.17 7.67 10.69
CA LEU A 409 14.72 7.26 12.02
C LEU A 409 13.31 7.79 12.34
N ASP A 410 13.00 9.04 11.98
CA ASP A 410 11.65 9.60 12.12
C ASP A 410 10.62 8.74 11.37
N ILE A 411 10.87 8.43 10.10
CA ILE A 411 10.04 7.53 9.28
C ILE A 411 9.89 6.17 9.96
N ALA A 412 11.00 5.51 10.30
CA ALA A 412 10.98 4.16 10.89
C ALA A 412 10.19 4.12 12.21
N SER A 413 10.31 5.17 13.02
CA SER A 413 9.64 5.27 14.31
C SER A 413 8.12 5.41 14.20
N GLY A 414 7.60 6.00 13.12
CA GLY A 414 6.17 6.23 12.89
C GLY A 414 5.51 5.19 11.99
N TYR A 415 6.31 4.48 11.17
CA TYR A 415 5.83 3.59 10.12
C TYR A 415 4.86 2.51 10.64
N SER A 416 5.21 1.80 11.72
CA SER A 416 4.42 0.66 12.19
C SER A 416 3.00 1.06 12.58
N GLU A 417 2.84 2.15 13.33
CA GLU A 417 1.54 2.64 13.78
C GLU A 417 0.73 3.25 12.63
N ALA A 418 1.40 3.99 11.73
CA ALA A 418 0.76 4.66 10.61
C ALA A 418 0.38 3.71 9.47
N MET A 419 1.13 2.63 9.25
CA MET A 419 0.86 1.66 8.18
C MET A 419 0.10 0.41 8.66
N ALA A 420 -0.18 0.29 9.97
CA ALA A 420 -0.97 -0.79 10.52
C ALA A 420 -2.38 -0.88 9.92
N THR A 421 -2.70 -1.95 9.22
CA THR A 421 -4.09 -2.27 8.88
C THR A 421 -4.77 -2.98 10.05
N PRO A 422 -6.09 -2.78 10.29
CA PRO A 422 -6.80 -3.50 11.32
C PRO A 422 -6.67 -5.01 11.09
N PHE A 423 -6.53 -5.77 12.18
CA PHE A 423 -6.44 -7.22 12.11
C PHE A 423 -7.77 -7.84 11.65
N TRP A 424 -8.87 -7.23 12.06
CA TRP A 424 -10.22 -7.62 11.68
C TRP A 424 -10.89 -6.40 11.04
N ASP A 425 -11.17 -6.48 9.75
CA ASP A 425 -11.94 -5.45 9.05
C ASP A 425 -13.40 -5.89 8.95
N TYR A 426 -14.30 -5.14 9.59
CA TYR A 426 -15.74 -5.42 9.53
C TYR A 426 -16.33 -5.19 8.15
N ASN A 427 -15.62 -4.49 7.26
CA ASN A 427 -16.02 -4.27 5.88
C ASN A 427 -15.59 -5.42 4.95
N THR A 428 -14.68 -6.30 5.40
CA THR A 428 -14.30 -7.51 4.65
C THR A 428 -15.12 -8.71 5.10
N SER A 429 -15.12 -9.76 4.28
CA SER A 429 -15.84 -10.99 4.64
C SER A 429 -15.20 -11.64 5.87
N PHE A 430 -16.03 -12.29 6.70
CA PHE A 430 -15.55 -13.14 7.80
C PHE A 430 -14.45 -14.12 7.35
N PHE A 431 -14.62 -14.70 6.16
CA PHE A 431 -13.65 -15.62 5.57
C PHE A 431 -12.32 -14.95 5.21
N SER A 432 -12.33 -13.70 4.71
CA SER A 432 -11.11 -12.93 4.46
C SER A 432 -10.32 -12.71 5.74
N ASN A 433 -10.97 -12.27 6.82
CA ASN A 433 -10.31 -12.10 8.11
C ASN A 433 -9.75 -13.44 8.66
N LEU A 434 -10.43 -14.57 8.41
CA LEU A 434 -9.91 -15.90 8.77
C LEU A 434 -8.67 -16.30 7.94
N ILE A 435 -8.61 -15.92 6.66
CA ILE A 435 -7.42 -16.14 5.82
C ILE A 435 -6.23 -15.34 6.38
N ASP A 436 -6.45 -14.08 6.75
CA ASP A 436 -5.41 -13.22 7.31
C ASP A 436 -4.89 -13.79 8.63
N LEU A 437 -5.80 -14.25 9.50
CA LEU A 437 -5.47 -14.97 10.73
C LEU A 437 -4.70 -16.26 10.44
N PHE A 438 -5.11 -17.03 9.44
CA PHE A 438 -4.42 -18.27 9.04
C PHE A 438 -2.97 -17.98 8.60
N PHE A 439 -2.73 -16.94 7.80
CA PHE A 439 -1.38 -16.54 7.41
C PHE A 439 -0.52 -16.10 8.59
N LEU A 440 -1.11 -15.36 9.54
CA LEU A 440 -0.41 -14.95 10.75
C LEU A 440 -0.05 -16.17 11.62
N ILE A 441 -1.01 -17.05 11.92
CA ILE A 441 -0.78 -18.26 12.72
C ILE A 441 0.28 -19.15 12.05
N THR A 442 0.17 -19.33 10.74
CA THR A 442 1.13 -20.14 9.97
C THR A 442 2.53 -19.55 10.05
N SER A 443 2.67 -18.23 9.91
CA SER A 443 3.97 -17.56 10.03
C SER A 443 4.57 -17.69 11.43
N ILE A 444 3.75 -17.52 12.47
CA ILE A 444 4.18 -17.73 13.86
C ILE A 444 4.61 -19.18 14.08
N SER A 445 3.87 -20.15 13.56
CA SER A 445 4.22 -21.57 13.65
C SER A 445 5.55 -21.88 12.95
N ILE A 446 5.82 -21.27 11.80
CA ILE A 446 7.12 -21.40 11.12
C ILE A 446 8.26 -20.83 11.98
N LEU A 447 8.06 -19.64 12.57
CA LEU A 447 9.06 -19.04 13.46
C LEU A 447 9.32 -19.90 14.70
N LEU A 448 8.27 -20.52 15.26
CA LEU A 448 8.41 -21.49 16.36
C LEU A 448 9.13 -22.77 15.91
N ILE A 449 8.93 -23.24 14.67
CA ILE A 449 9.69 -24.36 14.10
C ILE A 449 11.17 -23.97 13.97
N TYR A 450 11.50 -22.76 13.51
CA TYR A 450 12.88 -22.28 13.47
C TYR A 450 13.53 -22.23 14.86
N ALA A 451 12.80 -21.71 15.85
CA ALA A 451 13.26 -21.71 17.25
C ALA A 451 13.46 -23.13 17.79
N TRP A 452 12.55 -24.05 17.47
CA TRP A 452 12.67 -25.47 17.83
C TRP A 452 13.86 -26.15 17.15
N ILE A 453 14.12 -25.86 15.86
CA ILE A 453 15.31 -26.35 15.15
C ILE A 453 16.56 -25.83 15.87
N ALA A 454 16.65 -24.52 16.12
CA ALA A 454 17.78 -23.91 16.83
C ALA A 454 18.04 -24.54 18.21
N TYR A 455 16.97 -24.87 18.95
CA TYR A 455 17.03 -25.56 20.23
C TYR A 455 17.47 -27.03 20.10
N ARG A 456 16.92 -27.79 19.14
CA ARG A 456 17.25 -29.21 18.92
C ARG A 456 18.64 -29.44 18.36
N THR A 457 19.20 -28.44 17.70
CA THR A 457 20.55 -28.46 17.14
C THR A 457 21.49 -27.60 17.97
N PHE A 458 21.22 -27.44 19.27
CA PHE A 458 22.06 -26.65 20.17
C PHE A 458 23.50 -27.18 20.26
N SER A 459 23.70 -28.50 20.07
CA SER A 459 25.01 -29.14 19.96
C SER A 459 25.76 -28.73 18.68
N ASN A 460 25.05 -28.39 17.60
CA ASN A 460 25.62 -27.94 16.35
C ASN A 460 25.74 -26.42 16.32
N ASN A 461 26.92 -25.95 16.72
CA ASN A 461 27.22 -24.53 16.76
C ASN A 461 27.06 -23.84 15.40
N THR A 462 27.31 -24.50 14.27
CA THR A 462 27.28 -23.86 12.94
C THR A 462 25.85 -23.54 12.50
N LEU A 463 24.92 -24.49 12.59
CA LEU A 463 23.53 -24.27 12.20
C LEU A 463 22.84 -23.22 13.10
N ARG A 464 23.03 -23.32 14.42
CA ARG A 464 22.46 -22.36 15.38
C ARG A 464 22.92 -20.93 15.11
N LYS A 465 24.21 -20.75 14.84
CA LYS A 465 24.79 -19.42 14.54
C LYS A 465 24.25 -18.84 13.23
N ASN A 466 24.07 -19.66 12.20
CA ASN A 466 23.46 -19.23 10.94
C ASN A 466 21.98 -18.84 11.09
N LEU A 467 21.22 -19.56 11.94
CA LEU A 467 19.85 -19.18 12.29
C LEU A 467 19.79 -17.82 12.98
N LEU A 468 20.73 -17.55 13.90
CA LEU A 468 20.85 -16.23 14.55
C LEU A 468 21.22 -15.12 13.56
N LEU A 469 22.10 -15.39 12.57
CA LEU A 469 22.41 -14.43 11.50
C LEU A 469 21.20 -14.09 10.62
N CYS A 470 20.29 -15.06 10.40
CA CYS A 470 19.07 -14.82 9.61
C CYS A 470 18.00 -14.04 10.37
N ALA A 471 18.06 -14.02 11.71
CA ALA A 471 16.98 -13.49 12.55
C ALA A 471 16.62 -12.01 12.28
N PRO A 472 17.57 -11.06 12.14
CA PRO A 472 17.22 -9.66 11.86
C PRO A 472 16.47 -9.48 10.53
N LEU A 473 16.87 -10.24 9.51
CA LEU A 473 16.27 -10.20 8.18
C LEU A 473 14.86 -10.78 8.20
N VAL A 474 14.67 -11.95 8.82
CA VAL A 474 13.33 -12.57 8.97
C VAL A 474 12.41 -11.68 9.79
N PHE A 475 12.90 -11.07 10.86
CA PHE A 475 12.13 -10.16 11.71
C PHE A 475 11.64 -8.92 10.95
N LEU A 476 12.53 -8.23 10.21
CA LEU A 476 12.11 -7.06 9.44
C LEU A 476 11.20 -7.42 8.27
N SER A 477 11.43 -8.56 7.62
CA SER A 477 10.54 -9.03 6.54
C SER A 477 9.15 -9.39 7.09
N PHE A 478 9.08 -9.96 8.29
CA PHE A 478 7.82 -10.18 8.98
C PHE A 478 7.10 -8.85 9.26
N LYS A 479 7.82 -7.86 9.80
CA LYS A 479 7.26 -6.52 10.02
C LYS A 479 6.77 -5.89 8.72
N GLU A 480 7.53 -6.01 7.64
CA GLU A 480 7.15 -5.51 6.32
C GLU A 480 5.88 -6.17 5.79
N GLY A 481 5.75 -7.49 5.94
CA GLY A 481 4.59 -8.25 5.45
C GLY A 481 3.32 -8.15 6.29
N PHE A 482 3.44 -7.93 7.61
CA PHE A 482 2.31 -8.05 8.53
C PHE A 482 1.86 -6.73 9.17
N VAL A 483 2.69 -5.69 9.21
CA VAL A 483 2.26 -4.35 9.65
C VAL A 483 1.11 -3.87 8.77
N ARG A 484 1.36 -3.74 7.46
CA ARG A 484 0.34 -3.51 6.44
C ARG A 484 0.03 -4.85 5.78
N PHE A 485 -1.02 -5.50 6.24
CA PHE A 485 -1.40 -6.81 5.70
C PHE A 485 -2.15 -6.63 4.38
N ASP A 486 -1.48 -6.91 3.27
CA ASP A 486 -2.07 -7.05 1.93
C ASP A 486 -1.27 -8.07 1.10
N GLY A 487 -1.80 -8.45 -0.07
CA GLY A 487 -1.17 -9.48 -0.91
C GLY A 487 0.23 -9.11 -1.41
N GLY A 488 0.53 -7.82 -1.61
CA GLY A 488 1.86 -7.38 -2.06
C GLY A 488 2.90 -7.50 -0.94
N HIS A 489 2.57 -7.01 0.25
CA HIS A 489 3.45 -7.07 1.42
C HIS A 489 3.64 -8.51 1.92
N LEU A 490 2.60 -9.34 1.87
CA LEU A 490 2.69 -10.76 2.26
C LEU A 490 3.75 -11.52 1.44
N VAL A 491 3.81 -11.24 0.13
CA VAL A 491 4.78 -11.88 -0.78
C VAL A 491 6.21 -11.53 -0.41
N LEU A 492 6.48 -10.30 0.02
CA LEU A 492 7.83 -9.87 0.45
C LEU A 492 8.33 -10.67 1.65
N PHE A 493 7.44 -11.01 2.60
CA PHE A 493 7.81 -11.87 3.72
C PHE A 493 8.11 -13.31 3.26
N TYR A 494 7.20 -13.91 2.49
CA TYR A 494 7.33 -15.32 2.09
C TYR A 494 8.43 -15.55 1.04
N SER A 495 8.76 -14.57 0.19
CA SER A 495 9.92 -14.63 -0.72
C SER A 495 11.22 -14.66 0.08
N GLN A 496 11.35 -13.77 1.05
CA GLN A 496 12.54 -13.70 1.89
C GLN A 496 12.65 -14.93 2.80
N LEU A 497 11.53 -15.42 3.33
CA LEU A 497 11.47 -16.63 4.14
C LEU A 497 11.84 -17.88 3.32
N LEU A 498 11.41 -18.00 2.07
CA LEU A 498 11.80 -19.08 1.17
C LEU A 498 13.31 -19.14 1.00
N LEU A 499 13.95 -17.99 0.74
CA LEU A 499 15.39 -17.89 0.58
C LEU A 499 16.16 -18.25 1.85
N VAL A 500 15.71 -17.76 3.00
CA VAL A 500 16.28 -18.16 4.31
C VAL A 500 16.10 -19.66 4.54
N THR A 501 14.93 -20.22 4.20
CA THR A 501 14.64 -21.66 4.37
C THR A 501 15.57 -22.52 3.53
N ILE A 502 15.78 -22.14 2.26
CA ILE A 502 16.73 -22.78 1.36
C ILE A 502 18.14 -22.71 1.96
N PHE A 503 18.59 -21.52 2.37
CA PHE A 503 19.90 -21.31 2.97
C PHE A 503 20.11 -22.21 4.22
N VAL A 504 19.16 -22.21 5.15
CA VAL A 504 19.19 -23.04 6.38
C VAL A 504 19.19 -24.53 6.04
N TYR A 505 18.41 -24.97 5.05
CA TYR A 505 18.37 -26.36 4.59
C TYR A 505 19.74 -26.86 4.12
N TYR A 506 20.44 -26.06 3.31
CA TYR A 506 21.79 -26.40 2.84
C TYR A 506 22.79 -26.49 3.99
N ILE A 507 22.77 -25.54 4.94
CA ILE A 507 23.61 -25.60 6.14
C ILE A 507 23.29 -26.86 6.98
N HIS A 508 22.01 -27.17 7.16
CA HIS A 508 21.56 -28.34 7.92
C HIS A 508 22.06 -29.65 7.31
N ILE A 509 21.86 -29.87 6.01
CA ILE A 509 22.30 -31.12 5.35
C ILE A 509 23.82 -31.24 5.35
N SER A 510 24.56 -30.14 5.21
CA SER A 510 26.03 -30.17 5.21
C SER A 510 26.65 -30.47 6.58
N THR A 511 25.94 -30.17 7.68
CA THR A 511 26.51 -30.27 9.03
C THR A 511 25.91 -31.40 9.87
N GLU A 512 24.61 -31.69 9.75
CA GLU A 512 23.94 -32.67 10.59
C GLU A 512 22.65 -33.19 9.92
N TYR A 513 22.77 -34.16 9.02
CA TYR A 513 21.61 -34.71 8.32
C TYR A 513 20.62 -35.39 9.28
N ARG A 514 19.51 -34.71 9.57
CA ARG A 514 18.33 -35.26 10.26
C ARG A 514 17.11 -35.16 9.35
N SER A 515 16.46 -36.29 9.08
CA SER A 515 15.30 -36.36 8.18
C SER A 515 14.11 -35.53 8.68
N SER A 516 13.82 -35.54 9.98
CA SER A 516 12.71 -34.76 10.58
C SER A 516 12.86 -33.25 10.38
N VAL A 517 14.07 -32.71 10.53
CA VAL A 517 14.35 -31.27 10.32
C VAL A 517 14.28 -30.94 8.82
N SER A 518 14.86 -31.79 7.97
CA SER A 518 14.85 -31.62 6.52
C SER A 518 13.42 -31.59 5.97
N ASN A 519 12.54 -32.50 6.43
CA ASN A 519 11.15 -32.56 6.01
C ASN A 519 10.37 -31.30 6.40
N LYS A 520 10.63 -30.74 7.59
CA LYS A 520 10.02 -29.48 8.03
C LYS A 520 10.47 -28.31 7.16
N LEU A 521 11.77 -28.19 6.89
CA LEU A 521 12.31 -27.11 6.03
C LEU A 521 11.77 -27.23 4.60
N VAL A 522 11.67 -28.44 4.05
CA VAL A 522 11.03 -28.66 2.73
C VAL A 522 9.55 -28.27 2.77
N GLY A 523 8.81 -28.66 3.81
CA GLY A 523 7.41 -28.26 3.98
C GLY A 523 7.22 -26.73 4.05
N ILE A 524 8.10 -26.04 4.79
CA ILE A 524 8.12 -24.57 4.86
C ILE A 524 8.41 -23.97 3.48
N ALA A 525 9.41 -24.49 2.76
CA ALA A 525 9.74 -24.01 1.42
C ALA A 525 8.56 -24.19 0.46
N ILE A 526 7.89 -25.34 0.49
CA ILE A 526 6.68 -25.62 -0.32
C ILE A 526 5.58 -24.61 0.01
N LEU A 527 5.31 -24.36 1.29
CA LEU A 527 4.32 -23.38 1.69
C LEU A 527 4.67 -21.99 1.15
N CYS A 528 5.92 -21.54 1.31
CA CYS A 528 6.35 -20.26 0.78
C CYS A 528 6.17 -20.17 -0.73
N LEU A 529 6.50 -21.25 -1.46
CA LEU A 529 6.28 -21.33 -2.91
C LEU A 529 4.79 -21.18 -3.24
N ILE A 530 3.90 -21.89 -2.54
CA ILE A 530 2.44 -21.78 -2.76
C ILE A 530 1.97 -20.33 -2.58
N VAL A 531 2.51 -19.60 -1.61
CA VAL A 531 2.12 -18.21 -1.34
C VAL A 531 2.69 -17.23 -2.37
N VAL A 532 3.96 -17.39 -2.77
CA VAL A 532 4.65 -16.46 -3.68
C VAL A 532 4.20 -16.66 -5.14
N THR A 533 3.89 -17.89 -5.55
CA THR A 533 3.63 -18.24 -6.95
C THR A 533 2.49 -17.42 -7.61
N PRO A 534 1.31 -17.24 -6.99
CA PRO A 534 0.21 -16.50 -7.59
C PRO A 534 0.52 -15.03 -7.88
N TYR A 535 1.54 -14.47 -7.22
CA TYR A 535 1.95 -13.08 -7.36
C TYR A 535 3.15 -12.90 -8.30
N SER A 536 3.78 -13.99 -8.73
CA SER A 536 4.85 -14.00 -9.73
C SER A 536 4.30 -13.88 -11.16
N SER A 537 3.66 -12.77 -11.49
CA SER A 537 3.27 -12.49 -12.88
C SER A 537 4.52 -12.11 -13.69
N PHE A 538 4.85 -12.92 -14.70
CA PHE A 538 5.91 -12.65 -15.65
C PHE A 538 5.32 -11.97 -16.89
N ASN A 539 5.59 -10.68 -17.07
CA ASN A 539 5.21 -9.97 -18.29
C ASN A 539 6.44 -9.86 -19.20
N SER A 540 6.50 -10.71 -20.23
CA SER A 540 7.63 -10.80 -21.17
C SER A 540 7.78 -9.57 -22.05
N ASN A 541 6.76 -8.71 -22.15
CA ASN A 541 6.76 -7.59 -23.09
C ASN A 541 7.72 -6.46 -22.73
N HIS A 542 8.26 -6.43 -21.50
CA HIS A 542 9.11 -5.35 -21.02
C HIS A 542 10.61 -5.68 -20.95
N ILE A 543 10.97 -6.95 -21.19
CA ILE A 543 12.32 -7.49 -20.97
C ILE A 543 13.38 -6.95 -21.95
N LEU A 544 12.97 -6.37 -23.07
CA LEU A 544 13.90 -5.82 -24.07
C LEU A 544 13.67 -4.33 -24.33
N LEU A 545 12.82 -3.67 -23.54
CA LEU A 545 12.55 -2.24 -23.67
C LEU A 545 13.80 -1.37 -23.56
N PRO A 546 14.74 -1.62 -22.62
CA PRO A 546 15.97 -0.82 -22.54
C PRO A 546 16.86 -0.92 -23.78
N LEU A 547 16.75 -2.01 -24.55
CA LEU A 547 17.53 -2.25 -25.77
C LEU A 547 16.88 -1.63 -27.02
N ARG A 548 15.74 -0.96 -26.88
CA ARG A 548 14.98 -0.35 -27.97
C ARG A 548 14.58 1.08 -27.60
N THR A 549 15.51 2.01 -27.73
CA THR A 549 15.33 3.43 -27.40
C THR A 549 14.10 4.03 -28.08
N ASP A 550 13.86 3.72 -29.35
CA ASP A 550 12.71 4.25 -30.12
C ASP A 550 11.36 3.80 -29.53
N LYS A 551 11.32 2.59 -28.95
CA LYS A 551 10.13 2.08 -28.27
C LYS A 551 9.96 2.69 -26.88
N LEU A 552 11.03 3.14 -26.23
CA LEU A 552 10.97 3.76 -24.91
C LEU A 552 10.24 5.11 -24.98
N ASP A 553 10.55 5.93 -25.99
CA ASP A 553 9.86 7.21 -26.21
C ASP A 553 8.39 7.01 -26.56
N GLU A 554 8.08 6.00 -27.38
CA GLU A 554 6.70 5.64 -27.71
C GLU A 554 5.92 5.20 -26.46
N VAL A 555 6.48 4.30 -25.65
CA VAL A 555 5.88 3.84 -24.39
C VAL A 555 5.71 5.00 -23.41
N LEU A 556 6.71 5.87 -23.29
CA LEU A 556 6.62 7.04 -22.43
C LEU A 556 5.52 7.99 -22.89
N LYS A 557 5.39 8.23 -24.20
CA LYS A 557 4.31 9.03 -24.78
C LYS A 557 2.94 8.43 -24.49
N GLN A 558 2.76 7.13 -24.75
CA GLN A 558 1.51 6.40 -24.46
C GLN A 558 1.15 6.48 -22.97
N ASN A 559 2.13 6.30 -22.09
CA ASN A 559 1.95 6.40 -20.64
C ASN A 559 1.55 7.82 -20.19
N LYS A 560 2.21 8.86 -20.75
CA LYS A 560 1.84 10.26 -20.50
C LYS A 560 0.41 10.52 -20.96
N ASP A 561 0.02 10.05 -22.14
CA ASP A 561 -1.33 10.26 -22.68
C ASP A 561 -2.39 9.51 -21.86
N PHE A 562 -2.09 8.29 -21.39
CA PHE A 562 -2.95 7.56 -20.45
C PHE A 562 -3.18 8.35 -19.15
N ILE A 563 -2.12 8.92 -18.55
CA ILE A 563 -2.25 9.76 -17.35
C ILE A 563 -3.06 11.01 -17.63
N LYS A 564 -2.83 11.70 -18.75
CA LYS A 564 -3.58 12.91 -19.13
C LYS A 564 -5.07 12.61 -19.33
N ASN A 565 -5.40 11.45 -19.87
CA ASN A 565 -6.79 11.00 -20.05
C ASN A 565 -7.47 10.68 -18.71
N ASN A 566 -6.75 10.08 -17.76
CA ASN A 566 -7.28 9.76 -16.43
C ASN A 566 -7.31 10.96 -15.48
N PHE A 567 -6.41 11.92 -15.68
CA PHE A 567 -6.32 13.17 -14.93
C PHE A 567 -6.30 14.36 -15.90
N PRO A 568 -7.48 14.73 -16.44
CA PRO A 568 -7.60 15.94 -17.25
C PRO A 568 -7.39 17.17 -16.37
N ILE A 569 -6.61 18.12 -16.88
CA ILE A 569 -6.41 19.42 -16.23
C ILE A 569 -7.16 20.51 -16.99
N SER A 570 -7.51 21.57 -16.29
CA SER A 570 -8.13 22.76 -16.88
C SER A 570 -7.18 23.53 -17.79
N GLN A 571 -7.74 24.39 -18.64
CA GLN A 571 -6.94 25.32 -19.45
C GLN A 571 -6.11 26.28 -18.57
N GLN A 572 -6.62 26.66 -17.41
CA GLN A 572 -5.92 27.52 -16.46
C GLN A 572 -4.70 26.80 -15.85
N THR A 573 -4.87 25.57 -15.38
CA THR A 573 -3.76 24.74 -14.88
C THR A 573 -2.73 24.49 -15.97
N LYS A 574 -3.16 24.24 -17.21
CA LYS A 574 -2.25 24.07 -18.34
C LYS A 574 -1.38 25.32 -18.58
N LYS A 575 -1.98 26.52 -18.58
CA LYS A 575 -1.23 27.78 -18.70
C LYS A 575 -0.17 27.96 -17.61
N ILE A 576 -0.49 27.58 -16.37
CA ILE A 576 0.45 27.64 -15.23
C ILE A 576 1.65 26.71 -15.46
N PHE A 577 1.41 25.52 -16.01
CA PHE A 577 2.47 24.57 -16.33
C PHE A 577 3.35 25.06 -17.49
N ASP A 578 2.73 25.61 -18.53
CA ASP A 578 3.43 26.18 -19.70
C ASP A 578 4.33 27.36 -19.28
N GLN A 579 3.88 28.17 -18.31
CA GLN A 579 4.66 29.27 -17.70
C GLN A 579 5.77 28.81 -16.75
N LYS A 580 5.92 27.50 -16.51
CA LYS A 580 6.90 26.93 -15.58
C LYS A 580 6.81 27.50 -14.16
N SER A 581 5.60 27.86 -13.72
CA SER A 581 5.33 28.23 -12.33
C SER A 581 5.67 27.07 -11.40
N ARG A 582 6.12 27.35 -10.18
CA ARG A 582 6.45 26.30 -9.19
C ARG A 582 5.17 25.59 -8.73
N VAL A 583 5.07 24.28 -8.93
CA VAL A 583 3.87 23.50 -8.59
C VAL A 583 4.20 22.33 -7.69
N ASP A 584 3.33 22.05 -6.72
CA ASP A 584 3.26 20.75 -6.03
C ASP A 584 1.87 20.11 -6.20
N ILE A 585 1.76 18.82 -5.90
CA ILE A 585 0.49 18.08 -5.91
C ILE A 585 0.30 17.32 -4.59
N MET A 586 -0.91 17.38 -4.08
CA MET A 586 -1.33 16.75 -2.84
C MET A 586 -2.60 15.93 -3.09
N PRO A 587 -2.72 14.72 -2.52
CA PRO A 587 -1.80 14.13 -1.55
C PRO A 587 -0.65 13.30 -2.17
N TRP A 588 -0.74 12.85 -3.43
CA TRP A 588 0.28 11.98 -4.02
C TRP A 588 0.45 11.88 -5.54
N ASP A 589 -0.46 12.36 -6.41
CA ASP A 589 -0.47 12.05 -7.87
C ASP A 589 0.62 12.75 -8.71
N ILE A 590 1.87 12.72 -8.25
CA ILE A 590 3.08 13.36 -8.81
C ILE A 590 3.36 12.92 -10.26
N SER A 591 2.97 11.70 -10.63
CA SER A 591 3.00 11.22 -12.02
C SER A 591 2.27 12.14 -13.00
N THR A 592 1.22 12.83 -12.55
CA THR A 592 0.50 13.85 -13.33
C THR A 592 1.39 15.05 -13.65
N LEU A 593 2.12 15.58 -12.66
CA LEU A 593 3.02 16.72 -12.87
C LEU A 593 4.10 16.38 -13.90
N TYR A 594 4.65 15.16 -13.85
CA TYR A 594 5.61 14.69 -14.84
C TYR A 594 4.99 14.56 -16.24
N ALA A 595 3.78 13.99 -16.35
CA ALA A 595 3.11 13.78 -17.63
C ALA A 595 2.79 15.08 -18.38
N TYR A 596 2.53 16.17 -17.65
CA TYR A 596 2.32 17.50 -18.20
C TYR A 596 3.58 18.38 -18.24
N ASN A 597 4.76 17.84 -17.94
CA ASN A 597 6.04 18.58 -17.91
C ASN A 597 6.00 19.83 -17.01
N ALA A 598 5.31 19.76 -15.87
CA ALA A 598 5.20 20.85 -14.90
C ALA A 598 6.53 21.09 -14.17
N ASN A 599 6.74 22.32 -13.67
CA ASN A 599 7.89 22.64 -12.82
C ASN A 599 7.60 22.20 -11.37
N TRP A 600 7.85 20.92 -11.10
CA TRP A 600 7.61 20.31 -9.80
C TRP A 600 8.58 20.86 -8.75
N LYS A 601 8.02 21.33 -7.63
CA LYS A 601 8.73 21.77 -6.43
C LYS A 601 8.10 21.08 -5.21
N PRO A 602 8.55 19.86 -4.88
CA PRO A 602 7.96 19.07 -3.82
C PRO A 602 8.20 19.68 -2.44
N ARG A 603 7.29 19.37 -1.53
CA ARG A 603 7.58 19.36 -0.09
C ARG A 603 8.48 18.17 0.28
N PRO A 604 9.33 18.27 1.33
CA PRO A 604 10.28 17.22 1.68
C PRO A 604 9.69 15.81 1.79
N VAL A 605 8.56 15.68 2.48
CA VAL A 605 7.78 14.44 2.54
C VAL A 605 6.62 14.54 1.57
N PHE A 606 6.88 14.19 0.31
CA PHE A 606 6.01 14.48 -0.84
C PHE A 606 4.72 13.62 -0.92
N GLN A 607 4.62 12.56 -0.12
CA GLN A 607 3.44 11.69 0.00
C GLN A 607 2.75 11.95 1.34
N SER A 608 1.56 12.57 1.34
CA SER A 608 0.91 13.00 2.59
C SER A 608 0.70 11.86 3.59
N TYR A 609 0.37 10.66 3.12
CA TYR A 609 0.16 9.50 4.01
C TYR A 609 1.43 9.04 4.75
N THR A 610 2.62 9.46 4.28
CA THR A 610 3.93 9.11 4.86
C THR A 610 4.43 10.07 5.93
N VAL A 611 3.69 11.14 6.20
CA VAL A 611 3.97 12.07 7.29
C VAL A 611 3.55 11.40 8.61
N TYR A 612 4.42 10.52 9.10
CA TYR A 612 4.08 9.66 10.24
C TYR A 612 4.28 10.31 11.61
N THR A 613 4.98 11.46 11.68
CA THR A 613 5.38 12.10 12.94
C THR A 613 5.29 13.61 12.85
N GLU A 614 5.13 14.26 14.01
CA GLU A 614 5.17 15.73 14.15
C GLU A 614 6.46 16.34 13.56
N GLY A 615 7.60 15.66 13.71
CA GLY A 615 8.87 16.10 13.15
C GLY A 615 8.86 16.16 11.61
N LEU A 616 8.21 15.20 10.95
CA LEU A 616 8.03 15.17 9.50
C LEU A 616 7.00 16.20 9.04
N SER A 617 5.89 16.35 9.76
CA SER A 617 4.85 17.35 9.46
C SER A 617 5.41 18.77 9.54
N THR A 618 6.19 19.05 10.59
CA THR A 618 6.85 20.35 10.79
C THR A 618 7.76 20.73 9.62
N LEU A 619 8.43 19.78 8.98
CA LEU A 619 9.26 20.06 7.80
C LEU A 619 8.43 20.57 6.63
N ASN A 620 7.34 19.86 6.33
CA ASN A 620 6.44 20.25 5.26
C ASN A 620 5.80 21.61 5.59
N THR A 621 5.29 21.81 6.81
CA THR A 621 4.73 23.10 7.23
C THR A 621 5.74 24.24 7.10
N LYS A 622 7.00 24.07 7.55
CA LYS A 622 8.06 25.08 7.39
C LYS A 622 8.41 25.33 5.92
N TRP A 623 8.42 24.31 5.07
CA TRP A 623 8.60 24.46 3.62
C TRP A 623 7.51 25.36 3.02
N TYR A 624 6.24 25.11 3.38
CA TYR A 624 5.09 25.90 2.98
C TYR A 624 4.94 27.23 3.72
N SER A 625 5.82 27.57 4.67
CA SER A 625 5.96 28.94 5.20
C SER A 625 7.08 29.72 4.51
N SER A 626 7.97 29.05 3.80
CA SER A 626 9.17 29.66 3.22
C SER A 626 8.90 30.45 1.94
N LYS A 627 9.87 31.30 1.54
CA LYS A 627 9.86 31.99 0.24
C LYS A 627 9.94 31.05 -0.98
N TYR A 628 10.36 29.81 -0.78
CA TYR A 628 10.55 28.81 -1.84
C TYR A 628 9.32 27.92 -2.08
N ALA A 629 8.26 28.09 -1.29
CA ALA A 629 7.03 27.32 -1.43
C ALA A 629 6.48 27.34 -2.87
N PRO A 630 5.78 26.28 -3.29
CA PRO A 630 5.16 26.22 -4.60
C PRO A 630 4.16 27.36 -4.77
N GLN A 631 4.13 27.97 -5.96
CA GLN A 631 3.18 29.05 -6.25
C GLN A 631 1.76 28.51 -6.43
N TYR A 632 1.65 27.26 -6.90
CA TYR A 632 0.39 26.58 -7.11
C TYR A 632 0.41 25.17 -6.53
N ILE A 633 -0.73 24.73 -6.01
CA ILE A 633 -0.93 23.37 -5.52
C ILE A 633 -2.15 22.78 -6.22
N ILE A 634 -2.00 21.58 -6.77
CA ILE A 634 -3.14 20.74 -7.14
C ILE A 634 -3.50 19.92 -5.90
N TYR A 635 -4.64 20.22 -5.30
CA TYR A 635 -5.09 19.57 -4.08
C TYR A 635 -6.28 18.66 -4.33
N GLN A 636 -6.19 17.40 -3.91
CA GLN A 636 -7.29 16.44 -3.91
C GLN A 636 -7.67 16.06 -2.48
N TYR A 637 -8.97 15.89 -2.24
CA TYR A 637 -9.48 15.46 -0.94
C TYR A 637 -9.58 13.94 -0.86
N LYS A 638 -8.47 13.27 -0.55
CA LYS A 638 -8.41 11.81 -0.41
C LYS A 638 -7.28 11.37 0.53
N SER A 639 -7.42 10.18 1.10
CA SER A 639 -6.42 9.53 1.96
C SER A 639 -6.51 8.01 1.81
N ILE A 640 -5.71 7.27 2.55
CA ILE A 640 -5.66 5.80 2.57
C ILE A 640 -6.23 5.24 3.88
N ASP A 641 -6.54 3.94 3.91
CA ASP A 641 -6.81 3.17 5.12
C ASP A 641 -7.85 3.81 6.08
N ASN A 642 -8.89 4.44 5.51
CA ASN A 642 -9.95 5.16 6.23
C ASN A 642 -9.43 6.27 7.17
N ARG A 643 -8.29 6.89 6.85
CA ARG A 643 -7.84 8.10 7.53
C ARG A 643 -8.65 9.31 7.05
N TYR A 644 -8.81 10.28 7.94
CA TYR A 644 -9.42 11.55 7.59
C TYR A 644 -8.40 12.44 6.86
N PRO A 645 -8.63 12.87 5.59
CA PRO A 645 -7.60 13.52 4.78
C PRO A 645 -6.94 14.76 5.40
N LEU A 646 -7.69 15.53 6.20
CA LEU A 646 -7.13 16.68 6.94
C LEU A 646 -6.07 16.28 7.98
N TYR A 647 -6.10 15.03 8.46
CA TYR A 647 -5.25 14.56 9.56
C TYR A 647 -4.01 13.81 9.10
N ASP A 648 -3.81 13.62 7.78
CA ASP A 648 -2.51 13.17 7.26
C ASP A 648 -1.44 14.25 7.47
N GLU A 649 -1.79 15.53 7.28
CA GLU A 649 -0.91 16.67 7.54
C GLU A 649 -1.70 17.82 8.23
N PRO A 650 -2.02 17.71 9.53
CA PRO A 650 -2.87 18.66 10.26
C PRO A 650 -2.37 20.10 10.21
N GLU A 651 -1.12 20.35 10.62
CA GLU A 651 -0.53 21.69 10.62
C GLU A 651 -0.41 22.26 9.21
N LEU A 652 -0.05 21.42 8.24
CA LEU A 652 0.07 21.87 6.85
C LEU A 652 -1.29 22.35 6.32
N ASN A 653 -2.38 21.68 6.63
CA ASN A 653 -3.71 22.13 6.22
C ASN A 653 -4.05 23.52 6.78
N LEU A 654 -3.71 23.81 8.04
CA LEU A 654 -3.88 25.15 8.62
C LEU A 654 -2.98 26.20 7.92
N MET A 655 -1.77 25.81 7.53
CA MET A 655 -0.86 26.65 6.74
C MET A 655 -1.40 26.92 5.33
N LEU A 656 -2.04 25.94 4.69
CA LEU A 656 -2.69 26.14 3.40
C LEU A 656 -3.85 27.12 3.51
N LEU A 657 -4.69 27.00 4.54
CA LEU A 657 -5.80 27.91 4.79
C LEU A 657 -5.36 29.36 5.04
N SER A 658 -4.18 29.57 5.63
CA SER A 658 -3.67 30.93 5.88
C SER A 658 -2.91 31.53 4.71
N ARG A 659 -2.22 30.71 3.90
CA ARG A 659 -1.26 31.21 2.90
C ARG A 659 -1.70 31.02 1.45
N TYR A 660 -2.70 30.18 1.19
CA TYR A 660 -3.19 29.89 -0.16
C TYR A 660 -4.66 30.26 -0.30
N GLN A 661 -5.10 30.45 -1.54
CA GLN A 661 -6.51 30.64 -1.88
C GLN A 661 -6.92 29.73 -3.04
N PRO A 662 -8.13 29.14 -3.01
CA PRO A 662 -8.65 28.39 -4.13
C PRO A 662 -8.96 29.34 -5.29
N VAL A 663 -8.32 29.13 -6.43
CA VAL A 663 -8.57 29.89 -7.66
C VAL A 663 -9.36 29.10 -8.70
N GLU A 664 -9.46 27.78 -8.54
CA GLU A 664 -10.28 26.91 -9.38
C GLU A 664 -10.76 25.69 -8.59
N ASN A 665 -11.97 25.23 -8.87
CA ASN A 665 -12.44 23.89 -8.55
C ASN A 665 -12.77 23.16 -9.85
N HIS A 666 -11.88 22.25 -10.27
CA HIS A 666 -12.02 21.60 -11.56
C HIS A 666 -12.89 20.34 -11.43
N ASN A 667 -14.17 20.44 -11.83
CA ASN A 667 -15.12 19.32 -11.86
C ASN A 667 -15.21 18.52 -10.54
N ASN A 668 -14.92 19.14 -9.39
CA ASN A 668 -14.83 18.47 -8.10
C ASN A 668 -13.75 17.36 -8.02
N ASN A 669 -12.81 17.30 -8.97
CA ASN A 669 -11.69 16.37 -9.00
C ASN A 669 -10.47 16.89 -8.23
N TYR A 670 -10.18 18.19 -8.36
CA TYR A 670 -9.09 18.85 -7.63
C TYR A 670 -9.37 20.36 -7.46
N LEU A 671 -8.80 20.95 -6.41
CA LEU A 671 -8.70 22.39 -6.24
C LEU A 671 -7.34 22.87 -6.72
N LEU A 672 -7.34 23.96 -7.48
CA LEU A 672 -6.13 24.70 -7.76
C LEU A 672 -5.99 25.78 -6.69
N LEU A 673 -4.99 25.62 -5.81
CA LEU A 673 -4.66 26.60 -4.79
C LEU A 673 -3.54 27.50 -5.29
N LYS A 674 -3.68 28.81 -5.16
CA LYS A 674 -2.65 29.80 -5.51
C LYS A 674 -2.10 30.42 -4.22
N LEU A 675 -0.78 30.53 -4.17
CA LEU A 675 -0.07 31.23 -3.11
C LEU A 675 -0.48 32.71 -3.05
N GLN A 676 -0.84 33.19 -1.86
CA GLN A 676 -1.17 34.59 -1.62
C GLN A 676 0.09 35.42 -1.39
N GLU A 677 0.07 36.70 -1.80
CA GLU A 677 1.16 37.64 -1.54
C GLU A 677 1.28 38.01 -0.06
N ARG A 678 0.15 38.09 0.64
CA ARG A 678 0.07 38.39 2.07
C ARG A 678 -0.66 37.25 2.78
N PRO A 679 0.02 36.45 3.62
CA PRO A 679 -0.65 35.42 4.40
C PRO A 679 -1.61 36.04 5.43
N LEU A 680 -2.68 35.31 5.74
CA LEU A 680 -3.55 35.63 6.86
C LEU A 680 -2.77 35.52 8.17
N ILE A 681 -2.96 36.48 9.06
CA ILE A 681 -2.44 36.42 10.41
C ILE A 681 -3.25 35.39 11.19
N GLN A 682 -2.55 34.43 11.80
CA GLN A 682 -3.12 33.45 12.71
C GLN A 682 -2.96 33.95 14.15
N ASN A 683 -4.08 34.17 14.85
CA ASN A 683 -4.08 34.42 16.29
C ASN A 683 -4.60 33.20 17.03
N TYR A 684 -3.83 32.75 18.02
CA TYR A 684 -4.08 31.53 18.78
C TYR A 684 -4.59 31.90 20.17
N ILE A 685 -5.74 31.35 20.54
CA ILE A 685 -6.28 31.44 21.90
C ILE A 685 -6.24 30.03 22.48
N GLU A 686 -5.24 29.76 23.30
CA GLU A 686 -5.05 28.46 23.92
C GLU A 686 -6.00 28.25 25.09
N LEU A 687 -6.63 27.07 25.14
CA LEU A 687 -7.36 26.61 26.31
C LEU A 687 -6.46 25.76 27.21
N PRO A 688 -6.77 25.67 28.53
CA PRO A 688 -6.05 24.80 29.44
C PRO A 688 -6.05 23.35 28.95
N VAL A 689 -4.90 22.69 29.06
CA VAL A 689 -4.79 21.25 28.80
C VAL A 689 -5.66 20.52 29.81
N LYS A 690 -6.49 19.59 29.33
CA LYS A 690 -7.36 18.78 30.16
C LYS A 690 -7.09 17.30 29.92
N LYS A 691 -7.17 16.53 31.01
CA LYS A 691 -7.15 15.07 30.96
C LYS A 691 -8.55 14.54 30.66
N TYR A 692 -8.61 13.55 29.79
CA TYR A 692 -9.86 12.89 29.42
C TYR A 692 -9.67 11.38 29.39
N THR A 693 -10.74 10.66 29.72
CA THR A 693 -10.76 9.21 29.59
C THR A 693 -10.88 8.81 28.11
N LEU A 694 -10.00 7.94 27.64
CA LEU A 694 -10.08 7.33 26.31
C LEU A 694 -11.46 6.69 26.11
N ASN A 695 -11.99 6.74 24.89
CA ASN A 695 -13.35 6.31 24.56
C ASN A 695 -14.49 7.13 25.21
N SER A 696 -14.23 8.24 25.90
CA SER A 696 -15.28 9.17 26.33
C SER A 696 -15.63 10.17 25.21
N LYS A 697 -16.86 10.70 25.24
CA LYS A 697 -17.33 11.72 24.29
C LYS A 697 -16.98 13.12 24.84
N LEU A 698 -16.30 13.93 24.03
CA LEU A 698 -15.83 15.26 24.38
C LEU A 698 -16.62 16.32 23.63
N SER A 699 -16.95 17.42 24.29
CA SER A 699 -17.59 18.58 23.64
C SER A 699 -16.58 19.42 22.87
N VAL A 700 -16.99 19.89 21.70
CA VAL A 700 -16.26 20.88 20.91
C VAL A 700 -16.87 22.24 21.20
N VAL A 701 -16.07 23.15 21.73
CA VAL A 701 -16.43 24.56 21.79
C VAL A 701 -16.10 25.17 20.43
N SER A 702 -17.00 25.95 19.84
CA SER A 702 -16.75 26.64 18.57
C SER A 702 -17.22 28.09 18.64
N TYR A 703 -16.39 29.01 18.13
CA TYR A 703 -16.74 30.42 17.99
C TYR A 703 -16.91 30.76 16.51
N LYS A 704 -17.76 31.74 16.22
CA LYS A 704 -18.00 32.16 14.83
C LYS A 704 -16.72 32.82 14.28
N GLY A 705 -16.29 32.40 13.10
CA GLY A 705 -15.10 32.93 12.44
C GLY A 705 -13.76 32.45 13.01
N THR A 706 -13.76 31.38 13.81
CA THR A 706 -12.53 30.71 14.26
C THR A 706 -12.57 29.22 13.91
N TYR A 707 -11.38 28.64 13.72
CA TYR A 707 -11.22 27.19 13.74
C TYR A 707 -10.92 26.75 15.16
N THR A 708 -11.71 25.83 15.69
CA THR A 708 -11.30 25.06 16.86
C THR A 708 -10.47 23.89 16.39
N VAL A 709 -9.26 23.79 16.95
CA VAL A 709 -8.35 22.67 16.74
C VAL A 709 -8.07 21.97 18.07
N CYS A 710 -7.68 20.71 18.03
CA CYS A 710 -7.17 20.02 19.20
C CYS A 710 -5.89 19.24 18.91
N SER A 711 -5.00 19.18 19.90
CA SER A 711 -3.95 18.17 19.96
C SER A 711 -4.34 17.07 20.94
N VAL A 712 -4.02 15.84 20.55
CA VAL A 712 -4.31 14.61 21.30
C VAL A 712 -2.99 13.93 21.61
N ASP A 713 -2.54 14.09 22.85
CA ASP A 713 -1.38 13.38 23.37
C ASP A 713 -1.82 12.07 24.02
N ALA A 714 -1.74 11.00 23.23
CA ALA A 714 -2.03 9.63 23.64
C ALA A 714 -0.74 8.80 23.70
N HIS A 715 -0.51 8.16 24.84
CA HIS A 715 0.66 7.31 25.09
C HIS A 715 0.31 5.83 24.97
N GLN A 716 1.31 5.03 24.60
CA GLN A 716 1.20 3.57 24.62
C GLN A 716 1.51 3.05 26.01
N THR A 717 0.71 2.08 26.47
CA THR A 717 1.06 1.27 27.64
C THR A 717 2.34 0.48 27.38
N LEU A 718 2.94 -0.11 28.42
CA LEU A 718 4.07 -1.03 28.25
C LEU A 718 3.73 -2.21 27.31
N ALA A 719 2.52 -2.76 27.45
CA ALA A 719 2.03 -3.83 26.56
C ALA A 719 1.89 -3.34 25.11
N GLY A 720 1.39 -2.11 24.90
CA GLY A 720 1.34 -1.46 23.60
C GLY A 720 2.71 -1.30 22.95
N LYS A 721 3.71 -0.83 23.72
CA LYS A 721 5.09 -0.67 23.24
C LYS A 721 5.71 -2.01 22.80
N ILE A 722 5.55 -3.06 23.63
CA ILE A 722 6.07 -4.41 23.32
C ILE A 722 5.41 -4.97 22.07
N LEU A 723 4.07 -4.90 21.97
CA LEU A 723 3.34 -5.42 20.81
C LEU A 723 3.67 -4.64 19.53
N ASN A 724 3.79 -3.30 19.62
CA ASN A 724 4.16 -2.45 18.48
C ASN A 724 5.57 -2.76 17.96
N PHE A 725 6.50 -3.10 18.86
CA PHE A 725 7.84 -3.54 18.48
C PHE A 725 7.78 -4.85 17.68
N PHE A 726 7.16 -5.90 18.22
CA PHE A 726 7.16 -7.23 17.61
C PHE A 726 6.22 -7.38 16.41
N TYR A 727 5.09 -6.65 16.38
CA TYR A 727 4.06 -6.81 15.36
C TYR A 727 3.41 -5.47 14.98
N LYS A 728 2.19 -5.20 15.45
CA LYS A 728 1.44 -3.94 15.29
C LYS A 728 0.39 -3.86 16.39
N ILE A 729 0.00 -2.64 16.75
CA ILE A 729 -1.10 -2.39 17.68
C ILE A 729 -2.38 -1.99 16.93
N PRO A 730 -3.58 -2.23 17.49
CA PRO A 730 -4.81 -1.68 16.94
C PRO A 730 -4.70 -0.15 16.81
N PRO A 731 -5.08 0.44 15.66
CA PRO A 731 -4.95 1.88 15.47
C PRO A 731 -5.91 2.64 16.38
N LEU A 732 -5.56 3.89 16.71
CA LEU A 732 -6.53 4.84 17.25
C LEU A 732 -7.51 5.25 16.15
N SER A 733 -8.71 5.66 16.56
CA SER A 733 -9.68 6.29 15.66
C SER A 733 -10.31 7.51 16.32
N ILE A 734 -10.91 8.36 15.51
CA ILE A 734 -11.69 9.50 15.95
C ILE A 734 -13.09 9.44 15.33
N THR A 735 -14.11 9.49 16.18
CA THR A 735 -15.51 9.63 15.78
C THR A 735 -15.95 11.06 16.03
N MET A 736 -16.52 11.71 15.01
CA MET A 736 -17.02 13.08 15.11
C MET A 736 -18.55 13.06 15.04
N PHE A 737 -19.22 13.90 15.84
CA PHE A 737 -20.67 13.92 15.97
C PHE A 737 -21.25 15.31 15.74
N ASP A 738 -22.46 15.35 15.19
CA ASP A 738 -23.27 16.57 15.09
C ASP A 738 -23.91 16.97 16.44
N SER A 739 -24.67 18.06 16.45
CA SER A 739 -25.37 18.58 17.62
C SER A 739 -26.46 17.66 18.16
N LEU A 740 -27.00 16.77 17.33
CA LEU A 740 -27.97 15.75 17.72
C LEU A 740 -27.29 14.47 18.21
N GLY A 741 -25.95 14.45 18.25
CA GLY A 741 -25.16 13.32 18.68
C GLY A 741 -25.05 12.19 17.63
N ARG A 742 -25.43 12.45 16.37
CA ARG A 742 -25.29 11.49 15.28
C ARG A 742 -23.85 11.50 14.75
N PRO A 743 -23.22 10.34 14.52
CA PRO A 743 -21.86 10.30 14.01
C PRO A 743 -21.81 10.70 12.54
N TYR A 744 -20.85 11.56 12.18
CA TYR A 744 -20.49 11.83 10.79
C TYR A 744 -19.70 10.67 10.16
N GLY A 745 -18.90 9.98 10.97
CA GLY A 745 -18.05 8.87 10.59
C GLY A 745 -16.98 8.60 11.64
N GLU A 746 -16.39 7.41 11.57
CA GLU A 746 -15.21 7.03 12.34
C GLU A 746 -14.02 6.94 11.39
N HIS A 747 -12.95 7.65 11.73
CA HIS A 747 -11.75 7.76 10.91
C HIS A 747 -10.54 7.30 11.70
N ARG A 748 -9.63 6.60 11.02
CA ARG A 748 -8.36 6.19 11.61
C ARG A 748 -7.51 7.42 11.94
N LEU A 749 -6.87 7.40 13.11
CA LEU A 749 -6.04 8.47 13.63
C LEU A 749 -4.61 7.98 13.86
N VAL A 750 -3.64 8.66 13.25
CA VAL A 750 -2.22 8.38 13.47
C VAL A 750 -1.76 9.11 14.73
N ARG A 751 -1.46 8.37 15.80
CA ARG A 751 -1.17 8.91 17.13
C ARG A 751 -0.09 10.00 17.15
N LYS A 752 0.99 9.82 16.39
CA LYS A 752 2.14 10.75 16.39
C LYS A 752 1.89 12.06 15.65
N THR A 753 0.93 12.13 14.72
CA THR A 753 0.46 13.38 14.11
C THR A 753 -0.78 13.91 14.83
N ALA A 754 -1.47 13.08 15.62
CA ALA A 754 -2.60 13.52 16.44
C ALA A 754 -2.23 14.55 17.52
N ASN A 755 -0.95 14.64 17.88
CA ASN A 755 -0.42 15.65 18.79
C ASN A 755 -0.30 17.05 18.14
N GLU A 756 -0.61 17.18 16.85
CA GLU A 756 -0.69 18.45 16.14
C GLU A 756 -2.10 19.08 16.24
N ASN A 757 -2.30 20.24 15.63
CA ASN A 757 -3.58 20.94 15.60
C ASN A 757 -4.59 20.30 14.64
N LEU A 758 -5.32 19.27 15.09
CA LEU A 758 -6.41 18.63 14.35
C LEU A 758 -7.64 19.57 14.30
N ILE A 759 -8.11 19.93 13.09
CA ILE A 759 -9.33 20.74 12.93
C ILE A 759 -10.56 19.94 13.36
N ILE A 760 -11.17 20.34 14.49
CA ILE A 760 -12.37 19.70 15.06
C ILE A 760 -13.62 20.58 15.04
N SER A 761 -13.55 21.76 14.43
CA SER A 761 -14.69 22.69 14.34
C SER A 761 -15.66 22.39 13.19
N SER A 762 -15.22 21.62 12.19
CA SER A 762 -15.97 21.37 10.95
C SER A 762 -15.66 20.00 10.38
N TYR A 763 -16.71 19.27 9.97
CA TYR A 763 -16.56 18.00 9.27
C TYR A 763 -16.54 18.20 7.75
N VAL A 764 -15.41 17.82 7.15
CA VAL A 764 -15.13 17.89 5.73
C VAL A 764 -15.24 16.49 5.14
N ASN A 765 -16.17 16.29 4.22
CA ASN A 765 -16.40 14.97 3.61
C ASN A 765 -16.04 14.93 2.13
N ASN A 766 -15.80 16.09 1.51
CA ASN A 766 -15.41 16.20 0.11
C ASN A 766 -14.66 17.50 -0.17
N LEU A 767 -14.20 17.62 -1.42
CA LEU A 767 -13.43 18.76 -1.90
C LEU A 767 -14.18 20.10 -1.82
N ASN A 768 -15.51 20.13 -2.03
CA ASN A 768 -16.30 21.35 -1.88
C ASN A 768 -16.31 21.83 -0.42
N THR A 769 -16.56 20.93 0.53
CA THR A 769 -16.52 21.28 1.95
C THR A 769 -15.14 21.71 2.42
N TYR A 770 -14.07 21.18 1.80
CA TYR A 770 -12.70 21.62 2.07
C TYR A 770 -12.47 23.03 1.53
N ARG A 771 -12.93 23.34 0.31
CA ARG A 771 -12.87 24.68 -0.27
C ARG A 771 -13.60 25.70 0.61
N ASP A 772 -14.75 25.33 1.18
CA ASP A 772 -15.54 26.21 2.03
C ASP A 772 -14.81 26.55 3.36
N LEU A 773 -13.81 25.76 3.78
CA LEU A 773 -12.95 26.15 4.89
C LEU A 773 -12.17 27.43 4.58
N PHE A 774 -11.73 27.68 3.34
CA PHE A 774 -10.98 28.90 2.99
C PHE A 774 -11.81 30.18 3.14
N SER A 775 -13.14 30.08 3.15
CA SER A 775 -14.02 31.22 3.43
C SER A 775 -14.29 31.41 4.92
N HIS A 776 -13.53 30.76 5.80
CA HIS A 776 -13.70 30.79 7.27
C HIS A 776 -15.10 30.32 7.74
N ASN A 777 -15.80 29.58 6.87
CA ASN A 777 -17.03 28.90 7.22
C ASN A 777 -16.69 27.55 7.83
N THR A 778 -17.46 27.14 8.84
CA THR A 778 -17.38 25.81 9.45
C THR A 778 -18.56 24.96 8.97
N PRO A 779 -18.51 24.40 7.73
CA PRO A 779 -19.55 23.50 7.26
C PRO A 779 -19.66 22.27 8.17
N ASN A 780 -20.86 21.69 8.30
CA ASN A 780 -21.08 20.47 9.10
C ASN A 780 -20.43 20.54 10.49
N LYS A 781 -20.89 21.47 11.33
CA LYS A 781 -20.32 21.69 12.66
C LYS A 781 -20.24 20.39 13.45
N ILE A 782 -19.08 20.18 14.07
CA ILE A 782 -18.85 19.09 15.00
C ILE A 782 -19.14 19.65 16.39
N SER A 783 -20.06 19.00 17.11
CA SER A 783 -20.40 19.38 18.49
C SER A 783 -19.70 18.50 19.51
N TYR A 784 -19.34 17.27 19.10
CA TYR A 784 -18.61 16.35 19.93
C TYR A 784 -17.65 15.50 19.12
N PHE A 785 -16.60 15.00 19.76
CA PHE A 785 -15.75 13.96 19.21
C PHE A 785 -15.39 12.92 20.27
N LYS A 786 -14.93 11.76 19.83
CA LYS A 786 -14.50 10.66 20.68
C LYS A 786 -13.22 10.08 20.10
N ILE A 787 -12.16 9.99 20.89
CA ILE A 787 -10.95 9.24 20.53
C ILE A 787 -11.17 7.80 20.99
N ASN A 788 -11.24 6.88 20.03
CA ASN A 788 -11.37 5.46 20.33
C ASN A 788 -10.01 4.77 20.32
N GLY A 789 -9.82 3.86 21.27
CA GLY A 789 -8.62 3.05 21.37
C GLY A 789 -8.79 1.93 22.39
N ASN A 790 -7.97 0.89 22.25
CA ASN A 790 -7.98 -0.23 23.18
C ASN A 790 -7.13 0.12 24.44
N PRO A 791 -7.74 0.18 25.64
CA PRO A 791 -7.04 0.58 26.87
C PRO A 791 -5.97 -0.42 27.33
N LEU A 792 -5.88 -1.62 26.72
CA LEU A 792 -4.74 -2.53 26.95
C LEU A 792 -3.46 -2.00 26.32
N PHE A 793 -3.55 -1.26 25.21
CA PHE A 793 -2.40 -0.83 24.40
C PHE A 793 -2.14 0.67 24.46
N TYR A 794 -3.14 1.46 24.88
CA TYR A 794 -3.04 2.91 25.09
C TYR A 794 -3.43 3.28 26.50
N ASP A 795 -2.82 4.33 27.03
CA ASP A 795 -3.14 4.82 28.36
C ASP A 795 -4.63 5.26 28.42
N PRO A 796 -5.35 4.92 29.51
CA PRO A 796 -6.77 5.22 29.64
C PRO A 796 -7.03 6.72 29.83
N GLU A 797 -6.04 7.49 30.30
CA GLU A 797 -6.09 8.95 30.35
C GLU A 797 -5.25 9.53 29.20
N ILE A 798 -5.83 10.45 28.43
CA ILE A 798 -5.17 11.19 27.36
C ILE A 798 -5.21 12.68 27.66
N ASN A 799 -4.16 13.41 27.28
CA ASN A 799 -4.13 14.85 27.39
C ASN A 799 -4.66 15.47 26.10
N ILE A 800 -5.59 16.42 26.21
CA ILE A 800 -6.12 17.16 25.07
C ILE A 800 -5.95 18.64 25.32
N LYS A 801 -5.31 19.31 24.37
CA LYS A 801 -5.21 20.78 24.30
C LYS A 801 -6.12 21.26 23.18
N MET A 802 -7.01 22.19 23.47
CA MET A 802 -7.82 22.85 22.44
C MET A 802 -7.31 24.26 22.20
N VAL A 803 -7.34 24.71 20.96
CA VAL A 803 -6.92 26.06 20.57
C VAL A 803 -7.94 26.64 19.61
N PHE A 804 -8.29 27.91 19.80
CA PHE A 804 -9.04 28.66 18.79
C PHE A 804 -8.07 29.42 17.91
N ILE A 805 -8.19 29.24 16.60
CA ILE A 805 -7.39 29.94 15.61
C ILE A 805 -8.30 30.91 14.87
N LYS A 806 -8.03 32.20 15.03
CA LYS A 806 -8.66 33.26 14.23
C LYS A 806 -7.70 33.67 13.12
N MET A 807 -8.16 33.61 11.88
CA MET A 807 -7.40 34.04 10.71
C MET A 807 -7.97 35.35 10.18
N TYR A 808 -7.12 36.34 9.90
CA TYR A 808 -7.54 37.66 9.42
C TYR A 808 -6.46 38.34 8.56
N ASN A 809 -6.87 39.25 7.69
CA ASN A 809 -5.96 40.07 6.90
C ASN A 809 -5.27 41.11 7.79
N LYS A 810 -3.97 41.37 7.55
CA LYS A 810 -3.31 42.54 8.10
C LYS A 810 -3.86 43.78 7.37
N ASN A 811 -4.77 44.51 8.00
CA ASN A 811 -5.29 45.78 7.49
C ASN A 811 -4.16 46.79 7.28
#